data_AF-A0A1D6MZN0-F1
#
_entry.id   AF-A0A1D6MZN0-F1
#
_cell.length_a   1.000
_cell.length_b   1.000
_cell.length_c   1.000
_cell.angle_alpha   90.00
_cell.angle_beta   90.00
_cell.angle_gamma   90.00
#
_symmetry.space_group_name_H-M   'P 1'
#
loop_
_entity.id
_entity.type
_entity.pdbx_description
1 polymer ?
#
loop_
_entity_poly.entity_id
_entity_poly.type
_entity_poly.pdbx_seq_one_letter_code
_entity_poly.pdbx_strand_id
1 'polypeptide(L)'
;MRCLVGGGVQDSPRAAAKRVSPASWRLDTAAAEAETGAGGAAAKGPRVCFRPPDVMETVHEVAIYIHRFHNLDLFQQGWYQMKISALWEEGGNRTPASPARVVQYEASDVGGDDALGIWKIDDIDNSFHTQPFRIKYARQDIYLSVMVSFNIFNSEEEGPAASDVMMKFELIYAPTLDNGSELHASSATSSAAVHEFRIPHRALLGLHSYCPVHFDAFHSVLVDLTLHIVYLKAGAAKSSLKVPEQGLRPTSYHIVKALLTSRKMLLEELNKISGAIGKTVEDLDVADLNLGKYESFNPSKSWLPNSSKVFPETGKGVGQLAGILHDFLERPNDMVNGTDDSLLYTLPHEELFELFLTLSGQLSLLWNAFLKFHRQVLNKTKILDYLHDAWAIGRKAEWSIWTIHSKIEIPHRYLQSMSDDSPHRYSLRVSGSRKFHDDHVQSSASRAELHRKSIAQMKINPHYVQDMHIYGDPSRVPVVLIEQHVMVVPQHSSSKDMASNVSEQKDTIVVPKLQGEPLGHHLDLRLVRNQWLLLDPGADCLMSEANEDKTSGDFKEMGSRLAGEVVAFLKKKMDKLSRYGGCKELKLSFVGHSIGNVIIRSALAEPALQPYLKNLYTYMSISGPHLGYWYSSNSLFNSGLWLLKKLKGAQCIHQLTFSDDQDPQNTYFYKLCKLKTLENFQNIILLSSPQDGYVPYHSARIELCPAASSDTSKKGQVFTEMLNNCLDQIRTPSSDTRTFMRCDVNFDQSNQGRSLNTMIGRAAHIEFLETDLYAKFIMWSFPDLFR
;
A
#
# COMPACT_ATOMS: atom_id res chain seq x y z
N MET A 1 -16.41 3.94 15.82
CA MET A 1 -16.29 2.47 16.09
C MET A 1 -16.36 1.74 14.76
N ARG A 2 -15.51 0.74 14.56
CA ARG A 2 -15.59 -0.21 13.44
C ARG A 2 -15.83 -1.61 14.02
N CYS A 3 -16.96 -2.25 13.72
CA CYS A 3 -17.22 -3.64 14.12
C CYS A 3 -16.96 -4.56 12.93
N LEU A 4 -16.15 -5.59 13.12
CA LEU A 4 -15.76 -6.55 12.09
C LEU A 4 -16.23 -7.95 12.49
N VAL A 5 -16.99 -8.59 11.61
CA VAL A 5 -17.66 -9.87 11.86
C VAL A 5 -17.27 -10.88 10.77
N GLY A 6 -16.44 -11.85 11.16
CA GLY A 6 -16.11 -13.00 10.30
C GLY A 6 -17.34 -13.88 10.07
N GLY A 7 -17.52 -14.32 8.82
CA GLY A 7 -18.42 -15.41 8.48
C GLY A 7 -17.55 -16.61 8.14
N GLY A 8 -17.57 -17.59 9.03
CA GLY A 8 -16.43 -18.49 9.19
C GLY A 8 -16.15 -19.42 8.04
N VAL A 9 -14.86 -19.54 7.69
CA VAL A 9 -14.33 -20.59 6.81
C VAL A 9 -12.77 -20.56 6.73
N GLN A 10 -12.02 -20.97 7.77
CA GLN A 10 -10.59 -21.35 7.58
C GLN A 10 -10.01 -22.45 8.48
N ASP A 11 -9.41 -23.46 7.83
CA ASP A 11 -8.29 -24.24 8.39
C ASP A 11 -7.02 -23.55 7.90
N SER A 12 -6.17 -23.06 8.80
CA SER A 12 -4.82 -22.61 8.45
C SER A 12 -3.79 -23.54 9.09
N PRO A 13 -3.00 -24.29 8.29
CA PRO A 13 -2.04 -25.24 8.84
C PRO A 13 -0.83 -24.52 9.45
N ARG A 14 -0.85 -24.29 10.77
CA ARG A 14 0.39 -24.05 11.55
C ARG A 14 1.26 -25.31 11.50
N ALA A 15 2.15 -25.40 10.51
CA ALA A 15 3.03 -26.55 10.33
C ALA A 15 4.48 -26.15 10.04
N ALA A 16 5.25 -26.03 11.13
CA ALA A 16 6.66 -26.41 11.26
C ALA A 16 7.61 -26.19 10.05
N ALA A 17 8.46 -25.17 10.16
CA ALA A 17 9.70 -25.10 9.40
C ALA A 17 10.59 -26.32 9.71
N LYS A 18 10.69 -27.27 8.77
CA LYS A 18 11.61 -28.40 8.86
C LYS A 18 13.05 -27.90 8.67
N ARG A 19 13.89 -28.08 9.69
CA ARG A 19 15.35 -27.93 9.57
C ARG A 19 15.87 -28.86 8.46
N VAL A 20 16.53 -28.28 7.46
CA VAL A 20 17.44 -29.00 6.56
C VAL A 20 18.86 -28.69 7.04
N SER A 21 19.59 -29.70 7.49
CA SER A 21 20.99 -29.55 7.89
C SER A 21 21.90 -29.65 6.66
N PRO A 22 22.81 -28.68 6.41
CA PRO A 22 23.84 -28.85 5.39
C PRO A 22 24.86 -29.91 5.82
N ALA A 23 25.22 -30.81 4.91
CA ALA A 23 26.29 -31.77 5.13
C ALA A 23 27.66 -31.09 5.10
N SER A 24 28.58 -31.58 5.93
CA SER A 24 29.95 -31.06 6.05
C SER A 24 30.76 -31.23 4.78
N TRP A 25 31.38 -30.16 4.30
CA TRP A 25 32.54 -30.23 3.40
C TRP A 25 33.80 -29.88 4.19
N ARG A 26 34.82 -30.74 4.09
CA ARG A 26 36.11 -30.54 4.75
C ARG A 26 36.94 -29.54 3.94
N LEU A 27 37.60 -28.60 4.61
CA LEU A 27 38.80 -27.96 4.05
C LEU A 27 40.02 -28.81 4.41
N ASP A 28 40.80 -29.18 3.41
CA ASP A 28 42.17 -29.65 3.63
C ASP A 28 43.09 -28.45 3.86
N THR A 29 43.83 -28.50 4.97
CA THR A 29 44.86 -27.52 5.30
C THR A 29 46.14 -27.79 4.51
N ALA A 30 46.67 -26.78 3.83
CA ALA A 30 48.05 -26.75 3.37
C ALA A 30 48.75 -25.53 4.00
N ALA A 31 49.68 -25.77 4.92
CA ALA A 31 50.59 -24.76 5.43
C ALA A 31 51.72 -24.51 4.43
N ALA A 32 52.19 -23.27 4.36
CA ALA A 32 53.48 -22.93 3.76
C ALA A 32 54.19 -21.92 4.69
N GLU A 33 55.49 -22.10 4.83
CA GLU A 33 56.27 -21.60 5.97
C GLU A 33 56.66 -20.12 5.85
N ALA A 34 57.03 -19.55 6.99
CA ALA A 34 57.67 -18.23 7.06
C ALA A 34 59.19 -18.37 6.95
N GLU A 35 59.83 -17.52 6.15
CA GLU A 35 61.26 -17.23 6.29
C GLU A 35 61.49 -15.77 6.72
N THR A 36 62.44 -15.60 7.64
CA THR A 36 62.85 -14.33 8.22
C THR A 36 64.00 -13.70 7.45
N GLY A 37 63.89 -12.42 7.09
CA GLY A 37 64.99 -11.62 6.55
C GLY A 37 65.01 -10.21 7.15
N ALA A 38 65.99 -9.92 8.00
CA ALA A 38 66.18 -8.60 8.60
C ALA A 38 67.23 -7.78 7.82
N GLY A 39 66.96 -6.48 7.64
CA GLY A 39 67.92 -5.54 7.04
C GLY A 39 67.30 -4.15 6.87
N GLY A 40 67.76 -3.16 7.64
CA GLY A 40 67.20 -1.81 7.62
C GLY A 40 68.02 -0.81 6.82
N ALA A 41 67.38 0.25 6.34
CA ALA A 41 68.00 1.55 6.09
C ALA A 41 66.91 2.64 6.01
N ALA A 42 67.14 3.79 6.65
CA ALA A 42 66.26 4.95 6.51
C ALA A 42 66.66 5.77 5.28
N ALA A 43 65.71 6.02 4.37
CA ALA A 43 65.89 6.94 3.25
C ALA A 43 64.64 7.82 3.08
N LYS A 44 64.79 9.14 3.24
CA LYS A 44 63.73 10.11 2.91
C LYS A 44 63.72 10.34 1.40
N GLY A 45 62.78 9.68 0.70
CA GLY A 45 62.46 9.99 -0.69
C GLY A 45 61.71 11.33 -0.85
N PRO A 46 61.66 11.93 -2.05
CA PRO A 46 61.02 13.23 -2.27
C PRO A 46 59.51 13.15 -2.06
N ARG A 47 58.90 14.24 -1.56
CA ARG A 47 57.44 14.42 -1.61
C ARG A 47 57.01 14.60 -3.07
N VAL A 48 56.62 13.50 -3.72
CA VAL A 48 55.84 13.55 -4.96
C VAL A 48 54.50 14.20 -4.62
N CYS A 49 54.30 15.42 -5.12
CA CYS A 49 53.00 16.07 -5.05
C CYS A 49 52.07 15.39 -6.06
N PHE A 50 51.32 14.40 -5.61
CA PHE A 50 50.16 13.92 -6.35
C PHE A 50 49.17 15.08 -6.43
N ARG A 51 49.11 15.76 -7.58
CA ARG A 51 47.82 16.29 -8.03
C ARG A 51 46.93 15.06 -8.20
N PRO A 52 45.74 15.01 -7.58
CA PRO A 52 44.72 14.05 -8.00
C PRO A 52 44.51 14.23 -9.51
N PRO A 53 44.29 13.15 -10.28
CA PRO A 53 43.82 13.31 -11.65
C PRO A 53 42.50 14.07 -11.65
N ASP A 54 42.26 14.88 -12.68
CA ASP A 54 41.06 15.73 -12.81
C ASP A 54 39.83 14.88 -13.18
N VAL A 55 39.37 14.04 -12.24
CA VAL A 55 38.31 13.04 -12.42
C VAL A 55 37.00 13.48 -11.76
N MET A 56 35.91 13.32 -12.49
CA MET A 56 34.54 13.66 -12.07
C MET A 56 33.85 12.48 -11.36
N GLU A 57 34.43 12.00 -10.26
CA GLU A 57 33.82 10.92 -9.47
C GLU A 57 32.52 11.40 -8.77
N THR A 58 31.48 10.56 -8.80
CA THR A 58 30.15 10.91 -8.27
C THR A 58 29.53 9.82 -7.40
N VAL A 59 28.49 10.20 -6.65
CA VAL A 59 27.79 9.33 -5.72
C VAL A 59 26.32 9.73 -5.64
N HIS A 60 25.40 8.76 -5.67
CA HIS A 60 24.04 8.97 -5.18
C HIS A 60 24.02 8.66 -3.68
N GLU A 61 23.67 9.65 -2.85
CA GLU A 61 23.42 9.46 -1.42
C GLU A 61 21.92 9.22 -1.20
N VAL A 62 21.57 8.03 -0.73
CA VAL A 62 20.20 7.60 -0.42
C VAL A 62 20.02 7.62 1.09
N ALA A 63 19.50 8.73 1.63
CA ALA A 63 19.23 8.91 3.06
C ALA A 63 17.82 8.42 3.44
N ILE A 64 17.77 7.45 4.34
CA ILE A 64 16.55 6.82 4.87
C ILE A 64 16.40 7.25 6.32
N TYR A 65 15.36 8.02 6.64
CA TYR A 65 14.96 8.35 8.00
C TYR A 65 13.92 7.34 8.49
N ILE A 66 14.19 6.69 9.60
CA ILE A 66 13.27 5.79 10.30
C ILE A 66 12.70 6.56 11.50
N HIS A 67 11.44 7.00 11.39
CA HIS A 67 10.80 7.81 12.44
C HIS A 67 10.24 6.93 13.55
N ARG A 68 9.35 6.00 13.20
CA ARG A 68 8.58 5.19 14.14
C ARG A 68 8.27 3.81 13.55
N PHE A 69 8.30 2.79 14.40
CA PHE A 69 7.81 1.45 14.12
C PHE A 69 6.50 1.27 14.91
N HIS A 70 5.38 1.21 14.21
CA HIS A 70 4.05 0.99 14.78
C HIS A 70 3.68 -0.49 14.64
N ASN A 71 3.76 -1.24 15.75
CA ASN A 71 3.26 -2.60 15.79
C ASN A 71 1.72 -2.59 15.76
N LEU A 72 1.10 -2.92 14.63
CA LEU A 72 -0.36 -3.07 14.56
C LEU A 72 -0.79 -4.36 15.25
N ASP A 73 -0.24 -5.52 14.83
CA ASP A 73 -0.65 -6.85 15.31
C ASP A 73 0.39 -7.95 15.02
N LEU A 74 1.63 -7.79 15.50
CA LEU A 74 2.63 -8.86 15.53
C LEU A 74 2.20 -9.97 16.50
N PHE A 75 2.03 -11.19 15.98
CA PHE A 75 1.56 -12.36 16.74
C PHE A 75 2.52 -12.89 17.80
N GLN A 76 3.76 -12.43 17.84
CA GLN A 76 4.80 -12.95 18.73
C GLN A 76 5.40 -11.82 19.57
N GLN A 77 5.49 -12.05 20.88
CA GLN A 77 6.27 -11.19 21.76
C GLN A 77 7.74 -11.61 21.68
N GLY A 78 8.65 -10.64 21.66
CA GLY A 78 10.07 -10.93 21.63
C GLY A 78 10.90 -9.72 21.23
N TRP A 79 12.14 -10.00 20.84
CA TRP A 79 13.04 -9.00 20.31
C TRP A 79 12.93 -8.96 18.79
N TYR A 80 12.84 -7.75 18.27
CA TYR A 80 12.76 -7.46 16.84
C TYR A 80 13.90 -6.51 16.47
N GLN A 81 14.39 -6.64 15.25
CA GLN A 81 15.38 -5.74 14.68
C GLN A 81 15.06 -5.54 13.21
N MET A 82 15.11 -4.30 12.71
CA MET A 82 14.97 -4.04 11.29
C MET A 82 16.36 -4.00 10.66
N LYS A 83 16.53 -4.77 9.59
CA LYS A 83 17.69 -4.74 8.70
C LYS A 83 17.31 -4.06 7.39
N ILE A 84 18.20 -3.24 6.86
CA ILE A 84 18.07 -2.53 5.58
C ILE A 84 19.29 -2.85 4.73
N SER A 85 19.09 -3.22 3.48
CA SER A 85 20.15 -3.30 2.47
C SER A 85 19.68 -2.65 1.16
N ALA A 86 20.63 -2.21 0.34
CA ALA A 86 20.36 -1.65 -0.98
C ALA A 86 21.29 -2.29 -2.01
N LEU A 87 20.71 -2.68 -3.14
CA LEU A 87 21.39 -3.38 -4.24
C LEU A 87 21.17 -2.58 -5.53
N TRP A 88 22.28 -2.32 -6.23
CA TRP A 88 22.32 -1.75 -7.57
C TRP A 88 22.43 -2.88 -8.60
N GLU A 89 21.70 -2.82 -9.73
CA GLU A 89 21.73 -3.87 -10.77
C GLU A 89 22.13 -3.29 -12.13
N GLU A 90 23.39 -3.51 -12.54
CA GLU A 90 23.97 -2.95 -13.76
C GLU A 90 24.63 -4.04 -14.62
N GLY A 91 24.25 -4.11 -15.89
CA GLY A 91 24.76 -5.12 -16.84
C GLY A 91 24.49 -6.59 -16.44
N GLY A 92 23.63 -6.84 -15.46
CA GLY A 92 23.41 -8.17 -14.87
C GLY A 92 24.27 -8.50 -13.65
N ASN A 93 25.19 -7.61 -13.25
CA ASN A 93 25.88 -7.69 -11.97
C ASN A 93 25.11 -6.91 -10.90
N ARG A 94 25.06 -7.46 -9.68
CA ARG A 94 24.45 -6.81 -8.52
C ARG A 94 25.53 -6.32 -7.56
N THR A 95 25.65 -5.01 -7.40
CA THR A 95 26.59 -4.38 -6.47
C THR A 95 25.84 -3.86 -5.24
N PRO A 96 26.24 -4.24 -4.02
CA PRO A 96 25.62 -3.71 -2.81
C PRO A 96 26.07 -2.26 -2.56
N ALA A 97 25.12 -1.37 -2.28
CA ALA A 97 25.42 -0.01 -1.86
C ALA A 97 25.95 -0.01 -0.41
N SER A 98 26.95 0.81 -0.13
CA SER A 98 27.58 0.84 1.20
C SER A 98 26.87 1.80 2.16
N PRO A 99 26.50 1.39 3.38
CA PRO A 99 26.11 2.30 4.45
C PRO A 99 27.27 3.26 4.76
N ALA A 100 27.08 4.54 4.50
CA ALA A 100 28.15 5.56 4.59
C ALA A 100 28.00 6.49 5.80
N ARG A 101 26.79 6.63 6.33
CA ARG A 101 26.48 7.54 7.46
C ARG A 101 25.34 6.96 8.27
N VAL A 102 25.46 7.00 9.60
CA VAL A 102 24.32 6.77 10.51
C VAL A 102 24.27 7.91 11.50
N VAL A 103 23.07 8.44 11.79
CA VAL A 103 22.87 9.45 12.82
C VAL A 103 21.61 9.16 13.63
N GLN A 104 21.78 9.01 14.94
CA GLN A 104 20.71 8.94 15.93
C GLN A 104 20.34 10.37 16.36
N TYR A 105 19.06 10.75 16.31
CA TYR A 105 18.63 12.14 16.59
C TYR A 105 17.96 12.35 17.94
N GLU A 106 17.32 11.31 18.45
CA GLU A 106 16.66 11.28 19.75
C GLU A 106 17.15 10.04 20.50
N ALA A 107 17.19 10.09 21.83
CA ALA A 107 17.35 8.88 22.62
C ALA A 107 16.16 7.95 22.32
N SER A 108 16.43 6.69 22.02
CA SER A 108 15.38 5.72 21.73
C SER A 108 14.59 5.38 23.01
N ASP A 109 13.28 5.22 22.89
CA ASP A 109 12.42 4.67 23.97
C ASP A 109 12.75 3.20 24.29
N VAL A 110 13.64 2.61 23.49
CA VAL A 110 14.21 1.27 23.65
C VAL A 110 15.21 1.32 24.79
N GLY A 111 14.68 1.14 26.02
CA GLY A 111 15.39 1.34 27.28
C GLY A 111 16.86 0.89 27.27
N GLY A 112 17.74 1.82 27.63
CA GLY A 112 19.20 1.66 27.58
C GLY A 112 19.74 0.65 28.59
N ASP A 113 19.72 -0.61 28.19
CA ASP A 113 20.61 -1.64 28.73
C ASP A 113 21.86 -1.67 27.83
N ASP A 114 22.97 -1.09 28.30
CA ASP A 114 24.18 -0.79 27.50
C ASP A 114 24.80 -2.04 26.83
N ALA A 115 24.40 -3.24 27.23
CA ALA A 115 24.83 -4.52 26.66
C ALA A 115 24.35 -4.78 25.21
N LEU A 116 23.38 -4.01 24.70
CA LEU A 116 22.66 -4.35 23.46
C LEU A 116 23.08 -3.59 22.18
N GLY A 117 23.91 -2.55 22.31
CA GLY A 117 24.38 -1.72 21.18
C GLY A 117 23.28 -0.84 20.56
N ILE A 118 23.66 0.29 19.95
CA ILE A 118 22.72 1.31 19.44
C ILE A 118 22.23 0.97 18.03
N TRP A 119 23.11 0.50 17.15
CA TRP A 119 22.84 0.02 15.80
C TRP A 119 24.11 -0.69 15.29
N LYS A 120 24.03 -1.42 14.17
CA LYS A 120 25.16 -2.11 13.55
C LYS A 120 25.18 -1.86 12.05
N ILE A 121 26.38 -1.73 11.46
CA ILE A 121 26.61 -1.96 10.04
C ILE A 121 27.25 -3.35 9.90
N ASP A 122 26.78 -4.14 8.95
CA ASP A 122 27.38 -5.44 8.63
C ASP A 122 28.16 -5.33 7.31
N ASP A 123 29.50 -5.35 7.42
CA ASP A 123 30.41 -5.21 6.28
C ASP A 123 30.43 -6.45 5.37
N ILE A 124 29.82 -7.57 5.79
CA ILE A 124 29.78 -8.81 4.99
C ILE A 124 28.77 -8.69 3.84
N ASP A 125 27.62 -8.07 4.10
CA ASP A 125 26.55 -7.88 3.11
C ASP A 125 26.15 -6.41 2.89
N ASN A 126 26.94 -5.47 3.43
CA ASN A 126 26.74 -4.02 3.39
C ASN A 126 25.34 -3.60 3.85
N SER A 127 24.86 -4.20 4.94
CA SER A 127 23.54 -3.88 5.50
C SER A 127 23.62 -3.03 6.76
N PHE A 128 22.53 -2.32 7.05
CA PHE A 128 22.32 -1.57 8.28
C PHE A 128 21.29 -2.28 9.15
N HIS A 129 21.59 -2.41 10.44
CA HIS A 129 20.72 -2.99 11.45
C HIS A 129 20.38 -1.94 12.51
N THR A 130 19.09 -1.73 12.78
CA THR A 130 18.62 -0.85 13.86
C THR A 130 19.01 -1.37 15.24
N GLN A 131 18.79 -0.56 16.29
CA GLN A 131 18.74 -1.09 17.66
C GLN A 131 17.75 -2.27 17.73
N PRO A 132 18.08 -3.39 18.40
CA PRO A 132 17.08 -4.38 18.78
C PRO A 132 16.05 -3.77 19.73
N PHE A 133 14.76 -3.90 19.42
CA PHE A 133 13.65 -3.38 20.22
C PHE A 133 12.68 -4.48 20.64
N ARG A 134 12.00 -4.31 21.78
CA ARG A 134 11.14 -5.35 22.35
C ARG A 134 9.66 -5.05 22.14
N ILE A 135 8.97 -5.94 21.44
CA ILE A 135 7.52 -5.91 21.28
C ILE A 135 6.88 -6.73 22.40
N LYS A 136 5.97 -6.08 23.14
CA LYS A 136 5.23 -6.66 24.28
C LYS A 136 3.72 -6.64 24.05
N TYR A 137 3.21 -5.64 23.35
CA TYR A 137 1.77 -5.42 23.16
C TYR A 137 1.45 -5.15 21.69
N ALA A 138 0.26 -5.56 21.24
CA ALA A 138 -0.33 -5.06 20.00
C ALA A 138 -0.64 -3.56 20.12
N ARG A 139 -0.63 -2.82 19.00
CA ARG A 139 -0.79 -1.36 18.94
C ARG A 139 0.25 -0.62 19.80
N GLN A 140 1.51 -1.06 19.70
CA GLN A 140 2.67 -0.49 20.40
C GLN A 140 3.51 0.34 19.44
N ASP A 141 3.79 1.58 19.81
CA ASP A 141 4.75 2.45 19.13
C ASP A 141 6.18 2.26 19.67
N ILE A 142 7.15 2.25 18.77
CA ILE A 142 8.58 2.33 19.07
C ILE A 142 9.16 3.48 18.23
N TYR A 143 9.67 4.53 18.87
CA TYR A 143 10.37 5.61 18.17
C TYR A 143 11.84 5.23 17.99
N LEU A 144 12.25 5.08 16.72
CA LEU A 144 13.61 4.70 16.35
C LEU A 144 14.48 5.92 16.05
N SER A 145 13.90 6.98 15.46
CA SER A 145 14.50 8.31 15.27
C SER A 145 15.95 8.31 14.77
N VAL A 146 16.24 7.45 13.80
CA VAL A 146 17.57 7.21 13.21
C VAL A 146 17.55 7.44 11.70
N MET A 147 18.63 7.99 11.15
CA MET A 147 18.86 8.03 9.70
C MET A 147 20.08 7.20 9.34
N VAL A 148 19.97 6.43 8.25
CA VAL A 148 21.10 5.81 7.55
C VAL A 148 21.18 6.35 6.12
N SER A 149 22.39 6.70 5.66
CA SER A 149 22.66 6.99 4.25
C SER A 149 23.39 5.83 3.59
N PHE A 150 22.89 5.38 2.44
CA PHE A 150 23.58 4.45 1.56
C PHE A 150 24.22 5.22 0.39
N ASN A 151 25.48 4.91 0.07
CA ASN A 151 26.18 5.49 -1.06
C ASN A 151 26.27 4.49 -2.22
N ILE A 152 25.85 4.94 -3.39
CA ILE A 152 26.07 4.27 -4.67
C ILE A 152 27.09 5.11 -5.43
N PHE A 153 28.29 4.58 -5.64
CA PHE A 153 29.38 5.29 -6.32
C PHE A 153 29.30 5.06 -7.84
N ASN A 154 29.61 6.10 -8.62
CA ASN A 154 29.69 6.03 -10.07
C ASN A 154 30.99 6.68 -10.56
N SER A 155 31.66 6.00 -11.48
CA SER A 155 32.84 6.51 -12.17
C SER A 155 32.48 7.56 -13.22
N GLU A 156 33.48 8.32 -13.66
CA GLU A 156 33.31 9.27 -14.77
C GLU A 156 33.02 8.57 -16.12
N GLU A 157 33.35 7.28 -16.25
CA GLU A 157 33.04 6.50 -17.46
C GLU A 157 31.56 6.09 -17.52
N GLU A 158 30.96 5.77 -16.36
CA GLU A 158 29.56 5.37 -16.20
C GLU A 158 28.59 6.57 -16.20
N GLY A 159 28.99 7.67 -15.56
CA GLY A 159 28.15 8.88 -15.43
C GLY A 159 27.04 8.73 -14.37
N PRO A 160 25.94 9.51 -14.46
CA PRO A 160 24.82 9.37 -13.54
C PRO A 160 24.15 8.02 -13.71
N ALA A 161 23.79 7.40 -12.60
CA ALA A 161 23.56 5.97 -12.55
C ALA A 161 22.32 5.54 -13.36
N ALA A 162 22.51 4.63 -14.33
CA ALA A 162 21.55 4.36 -15.41
C ALA A 162 20.51 3.25 -15.11
N SER A 163 20.62 2.60 -13.95
CA SER A 163 19.82 1.45 -13.52
C SER A 163 18.99 1.75 -12.28
N ASP A 164 18.12 0.81 -11.91
CA ASP A 164 17.21 0.98 -10.78
C ASP A 164 17.83 0.38 -9.49
N VAL A 165 17.58 1.00 -8.33
CA VAL A 165 18.01 0.49 -7.01
C VAL A 165 16.93 -0.39 -6.43
N MET A 166 17.30 -1.57 -5.94
CA MET A 166 16.46 -2.40 -5.09
C MET A 166 16.81 -2.15 -3.63
N MET A 167 15.93 -1.50 -2.87
CA MET A 167 16.04 -1.42 -1.41
C MET A 167 15.22 -2.53 -0.75
N LYS A 168 15.81 -3.19 0.24
CA LYS A 168 15.21 -4.31 0.96
C LYS A 168 15.16 -4.01 2.45
N PHE A 169 13.98 -4.19 3.03
CA PHE A 169 13.72 -4.06 4.46
C PHE A 169 13.37 -5.45 4.99
N GLU A 170 14.06 -5.89 6.03
CA GLU A 170 13.89 -7.21 6.63
C GLU A 170 13.55 -7.06 8.12
N LEU A 171 12.46 -7.69 8.55
CA LEU A 171 12.10 -7.79 9.96
C LEU A 171 12.73 -9.05 10.53
N ILE A 172 13.76 -8.89 11.35
CA ILE A 172 14.38 -9.97 12.10
C ILE A 172 13.63 -10.14 13.42
N TYR A 173 13.36 -11.39 13.80
CA TYR A 173 12.73 -11.75 15.06
C TYR A 173 13.61 -12.77 15.81
N ALA A 174 13.76 -12.57 17.12
CA ALA A 174 14.32 -13.54 18.04
C ALA A 174 13.29 -13.88 19.15
N PRO A 175 12.97 -15.17 19.34
CA PRO A 175 12.15 -15.61 20.47
C PRO A 175 12.88 -15.39 21.79
N THR A 176 12.13 -15.30 22.89
CA THR A 176 12.68 -14.94 24.21
C THR A 176 13.51 -16.04 24.87
N LEU A 177 14.81 -15.77 25.04
CA LEU A 177 15.71 -16.37 26.04
C LEU A 177 16.44 -15.27 26.83
N ASP A 178 15.64 -14.43 27.50
CA ASP A 178 15.99 -13.38 28.49
C ASP A 178 17.04 -12.29 28.17
N ASN A 179 18.04 -12.53 27.32
CA ASN A 179 19.02 -11.53 26.87
C ASN A 179 18.88 -11.27 25.37
N GLY A 180 18.73 -10.00 24.98
CA GLY A 180 18.70 -9.63 23.55
C GLY A 180 20.05 -9.79 22.83
N SER A 181 21.12 -10.15 23.55
CA SER A 181 22.46 -10.41 22.99
C SER A 181 22.50 -11.57 21.98
N GLU A 182 21.52 -12.49 22.02
CA GLU A 182 21.46 -13.61 21.06
C GLU A 182 21.25 -13.13 19.61
N LEU A 183 20.57 -11.99 19.38
CA LEU A 183 20.40 -11.39 18.05
C LEU A 183 21.73 -11.02 17.39
N HIS A 184 22.73 -10.61 18.18
CA HIS A 184 24.06 -10.25 17.68
C HIS A 184 24.98 -11.46 17.52
N ALA A 185 24.67 -12.59 18.17
CA ALA A 185 25.52 -13.78 18.20
C ALA A 185 25.22 -14.79 17.08
N SER A 186 24.00 -14.82 16.54
CA SER A 186 23.64 -15.76 15.47
C SER A 186 23.82 -15.16 14.08
N SER A 187 24.86 -15.56 13.35
CA SER A 187 25.05 -15.26 11.91
C SER A 187 24.04 -15.95 10.97
N ALA A 188 22.89 -16.39 11.50
CA ALA A 188 21.88 -17.20 10.82
C ALA A 188 20.45 -16.87 11.31
N THR A 189 20.18 -15.60 11.61
CA THR A 189 18.83 -15.10 11.85
C THR A 189 18.05 -15.08 10.54
N SER A 190 17.13 -16.03 10.36
CA SER A 190 16.19 -16.00 9.24
C SER A 190 15.28 -14.77 9.37
N SER A 191 15.22 -13.95 8.31
CA SER A 191 14.23 -12.87 8.22
C SER A 191 12.82 -13.43 8.44
N ALA A 192 12.06 -12.82 9.34
CA ALA A 192 10.67 -13.19 9.60
C ALA A 192 9.75 -12.67 8.48
N ALA A 193 10.07 -11.50 7.93
CA ALA A 193 9.34 -10.89 6.82
C ALA A 193 10.18 -9.87 6.05
N VAL A 194 9.84 -9.63 4.79
CA VAL A 194 10.57 -8.75 3.88
C VAL A 194 9.61 -7.77 3.19
N HIS A 195 10.05 -6.53 2.98
CA HIS A 195 9.44 -5.59 2.05
C HIS A 195 10.53 -5.06 1.11
N GLU A 196 10.26 -5.00 -0.19
CA GLU A 196 11.21 -4.50 -1.19
C GLU A 196 10.62 -3.32 -1.96
N PHE A 197 11.47 -2.33 -2.24
CA PHE A 197 11.17 -1.19 -3.10
C PHE A 197 12.15 -1.15 -4.26
N ARG A 198 11.65 -0.80 -5.45
CA ARG A 198 12.48 -0.36 -6.57
C ARG A 198 12.45 1.16 -6.67
N ILE A 199 13.61 1.79 -6.67
CA ILE A 199 13.79 3.22 -6.96
C ILE A 199 14.32 3.31 -8.40
N PRO A 200 13.55 3.85 -9.36
CA PRO A 200 14.02 3.90 -10.73
C PRO A 200 15.14 4.93 -10.91
N HIS A 201 16.05 4.71 -11.86
CA HIS A 201 17.23 5.55 -12.12
C HIS A 201 16.95 7.06 -12.09
N ARG A 202 15.82 7.51 -12.67
CA ARG A 202 15.46 8.94 -12.73
C ARG A 202 15.13 9.56 -11.39
N ALA A 203 14.62 8.77 -10.43
CA ALA A 203 14.33 9.25 -9.08
C ALA A 203 15.61 9.46 -8.25
N LEU A 204 16.74 8.85 -8.65
CA LEU A 204 18.04 9.00 -7.97
C LEU A 204 18.68 10.37 -8.16
N LEU A 205 18.21 11.14 -9.14
CA LEU A 205 18.62 12.53 -9.31
C LEU A 205 18.01 13.42 -8.22
N GLY A 206 16.83 13.10 -7.70
CA GLY A 206 16.19 13.89 -6.67
C GLY A 206 14.84 13.31 -6.30
N LEU A 207 14.71 12.78 -5.09
CA LEU A 207 13.47 12.22 -4.58
C LEU A 207 13.40 12.49 -3.08
N HIS A 208 12.32 13.11 -2.63
CA HIS A 208 12.08 13.44 -1.22
C HIS A 208 10.63 13.08 -0.88
N SER A 209 10.41 11.91 -0.30
CA SER A 209 9.07 11.33 -0.12
C SER A 209 8.92 10.57 1.18
N TYR A 210 7.70 10.55 1.73
CA TYR A 210 7.28 9.51 2.66
C TYR A 210 7.28 8.14 1.97
N CYS A 211 7.64 7.08 2.69
CA CYS A 211 7.88 5.74 2.14
C CYS A 211 7.55 4.64 3.17
N PRO A 212 6.27 4.32 3.41
CA PRO A 212 5.88 3.45 4.51
C PRO A 212 6.17 1.97 4.24
N VAL A 213 6.90 1.31 5.15
CA VAL A 213 7.13 -0.14 5.08
C VAL A 213 6.02 -0.90 5.81
N HIS A 214 5.46 -1.88 5.12
CA HIS A 214 4.52 -2.87 5.66
C HIS A 214 4.97 -4.26 5.22
N PHE A 215 5.11 -5.20 6.14
CA PHE A 215 5.66 -6.51 5.78
C PHE A 215 4.63 -7.43 5.10
N ASP A 216 3.83 -8.18 5.87
CA ASP A 216 2.88 -9.13 5.32
C ASP A 216 1.63 -9.32 6.22
N ALA A 217 0.72 -10.21 5.80
CA ALA A 217 -0.52 -10.52 6.49
C ALA A 217 -0.37 -11.13 7.89
N PHE A 218 0.83 -11.62 8.24
CA PHE A 218 1.23 -12.19 9.53
C PHE A 218 2.15 -11.26 10.34
N HIS A 219 2.77 -10.28 9.68
CA HIS A 219 3.68 -9.30 10.28
C HIS A 219 3.15 -7.87 10.11
N SER A 220 1.93 -7.63 10.61
CA SER A 220 1.27 -6.35 10.40
C SER A 220 1.90 -5.25 11.26
N VAL A 221 2.63 -4.38 10.57
CA VAL A 221 3.42 -3.26 11.08
C VAL A 221 3.31 -2.12 10.08
N LEU A 222 3.34 -0.89 10.56
CA LEU A 222 3.69 0.30 9.77
C LEU A 222 5.03 0.81 10.27
N VAL A 223 6.01 0.96 9.38
CA VAL A 223 7.21 1.74 9.68
C VAL A 223 7.14 3.08 8.95
N ASP A 224 7.05 4.16 9.71
CA ASP A 224 7.02 5.53 9.18
C ASP A 224 8.44 5.91 8.74
N LEU A 225 8.69 5.94 7.44
CA LEU A 225 9.98 6.34 6.86
C LEU A 225 9.84 7.55 5.94
N THR A 226 10.90 8.35 5.85
CA THR A 226 11.09 9.27 4.72
C THR A 226 12.40 8.97 3.99
N LEU A 227 12.32 9.00 2.67
CA LEU A 227 13.41 8.70 1.75
C LEU A 227 13.82 10.00 1.05
N HIS A 228 15.11 10.32 1.12
CA HIS A 228 15.69 11.50 0.49
C HIS A 228 16.92 11.11 -0.31
N ILE A 229 16.95 11.45 -1.61
CA ILE A 229 18.04 11.09 -2.52
C ILE A 229 18.61 12.35 -3.17
N VAL A 230 19.93 12.42 -3.25
CA VAL A 230 20.67 13.49 -3.94
C VAL A 230 21.84 12.89 -4.73
N TYR A 231 22.19 13.52 -5.84
CA TYR A 231 23.39 13.19 -6.62
C TYR A 231 24.50 14.19 -6.27
N LEU A 232 25.68 13.70 -5.90
CA LEU A 232 26.79 14.48 -5.37
C LEU A 232 28.11 14.09 -6.04
N LYS A 233 29.12 14.94 -5.88
CA LYS A 233 30.51 14.54 -6.07
C LYS A 233 30.93 13.54 -4.99
N ALA A 234 31.64 12.49 -5.37
CA ALA A 234 32.22 11.56 -4.42
C ALA A 234 33.33 12.22 -3.58
N GLY A 235 33.37 11.89 -2.29
CA GLY A 235 34.57 12.12 -1.49
C GLY A 235 35.68 11.15 -1.90
N ALA A 236 36.94 11.51 -1.68
CA ALA A 236 38.10 10.71 -2.07
C ALA A 236 38.14 9.34 -1.37
N ALA A 237 37.47 8.36 -1.97
CA ALA A 237 37.55 6.96 -1.60
C ALA A 237 38.89 6.38 -2.08
N LYS A 238 39.31 5.25 -1.51
CA LYS A 238 40.52 4.53 -1.96
C LYS A 238 40.25 3.92 -3.34
N SER A 239 40.60 4.63 -4.41
CA SER A 239 40.46 4.11 -5.77
C SER A 239 41.36 2.89 -5.97
N SER A 240 40.75 1.77 -6.37
CA SER A 240 41.45 0.60 -6.89
C SER A 240 41.35 0.56 -8.42
N LEU A 241 41.71 1.66 -9.07
CA LEU A 241 41.56 1.81 -10.52
C LEU A 241 42.87 2.16 -11.23
N LYS A 242 43.03 1.53 -12.40
CA LYS A 242 44.08 1.82 -13.37
C LYS A 242 43.79 3.16 -14.04
N VAL A 243 44.85 3.83 -14.50
CA VAL A 243 44.75 5.11 -15.22
C VAL A 243 44.11 4.90 -16.61
N PRO A 244 43.07 5.66 -17.00
CA PRO A 244 42.50 5.62 -18.35
C PRO A 244 43.29 6.48 -19.37
N GLU A 245 43.20 6.10 -20.64
CA GLU A 245 43.65 6.91 -21.79
C GLU A 245 42.52 7.80 -22.33
N GLN A 246 42.87 8.74 -23.21
CA GLN A 246 42.02 9.88 -23.61
C GLN A 246 40.81 9.49 -24.49
N GLY A 247 39.58 9.89 -24.11
CA GLY A 247 38.40 9.74 -24.97
C GLY A 247 37.03 10.27 -24.48
N LEU A 248 36.93 10.88 -23.28
CA LEU A 248 35.70 10.91 -22.47
C LEU A 248 34.75 12.12 -22.62
N ARG A 249 34.71 12.80 -23.77
CA ARG A 249 33.93 14.06 -23.92
C ARG A 249 32.40 13.98 -23.68
N PRO A 250 31.68 12.86 -23.94
CA PRO A 250 30.23 12.80 -23.73
C PRO A 250 29.75 12.72 -22.27
N THR A 251 30.52 12.10 -21.37
CA THR A 251 29.99 11.70 -20.03
C THR A 251 30.06 12.84 -19.01
N SER A 252 31.13 13.65 -19.03
CA SER A 252 31.32 14.83 -18.17
C SER A 252 30.15 15.82 -18.24
N TYR A 253 29.56 16.00 -19.44
CA TYR A 253 28.34 16.79 -19.65
C TYR A 253 27.13 16.23 -18.85
N HIS A 254 26.93 14.91 -18.91
CA HIS A 254 25.79 14.25 -18.27
C HIS A 254 25.88 14.34 -16.74
N ILE A 255 27.10 14.27 -16.20
CA ILE A 255 27.39 14.46 -14.77
C ILE A 255 27.00 15.88 -14.32
N VAL A 256 27.46 16.92 -15.03
CA VAL A 256 27.11 18.32 -14.71
C VAL A 256 25.60 18.56 -14.80
N LYS A 257 24.95 18.03 -15.84
CA LYS A 257 23.49 18.12 -16.01
C LYS A 257 22.72 17.39 -14.91
N ALA A 258 23.21 16.24 -14.46
CA ALA A 258 22.62 15.50 -13.35
C ALA A 258 22.75 16.27 -12.01
N LEU A 259 23.90 16.91 -11.73
CA LEU A 259 24.07 17.77 -10.56
C LEU A 259 23.14 18.99 -10.57
N LEU A 260 23.00 19.67 -11.73
CA LEU A 260 22.05 20.78 -11.90
C LEU A 260 20.60 20.33 -11.65
N THR A 261 20.23 19.17 -12.19
CA THR A 261 18.90 18.56 -12.00
C THR A 261 18.68 18.26 -10.51
N SER A 262 19.64 17.63 -9.84
CA SER A 262 19.56 17.28 -8.43
C SER A 262 19.42 18.50 -7.52
N ARG A 263 20.24 19.54 -7.77
CA ARG A 263 20.15 20.83 -7.08
C ARG A 263 18.78 21.50 -7.28
N LYS A 264 18.20 21.44 -8.49
CA LYS A 264 16.87 21.98 -8.76
C LYS A 264 15.80 21.24 -7.93
N MET A 265 15.78 19.92 -7.99
CA MET A 265 14.77 19.10 -7.30
C MET A 265 14.85 19.25 -5.78
N LEU A 266 16.06 19.25 -5.20
CA LEU A 266 16.26 19.47 -3.77
C LEU A 266 15.78 20.86 -3.31
N LEU A 267 16.06 21.91 -4.09
CA LEU A 267 15.61 23.26 -3.77
C LEU A 267 14.10 23.43 -3.93
N GLU A 268 13.50 22.80 -4.93
CA GLU A 268 12.06 22.81 -5.16
C GLU A 268 11.31 22.15 -4.00
N GLU A 269 11.75 20.97 -3.55
CA GLU A 269 11.15 20.29 -2.39
C GLU A 269 11.42 21.01 -1.06
N LEU A 270 12.62 21.59 -0.88
CA LEU A 270 12.88 22.44 0.30
C LEU A 270 11.90 23.61 0.37
N ASN A 271 11.66 24.29 -0.75
CA ASN A 271 10.70 25.40 -0.84
C ASN A 271 9.27 24.94 -0.54
N LYS A 272 8.82 23.82 -1.11
CA LYS A 272 7.49 23.24 -0.86
C LYS A 272 7.29 22.88 0.62
N ILE A 273 8.24 22.15 1.21
CA ILE A 273 8.18 21.75 2.62
C ILE A 273 8.20 22.99 3.53
N SER A 274 9.09 23.95 3.28
CA SER A 274 9.21 25.18 4.08
C SER A 274 7.90 25.98 4.06
N GLY A 275 7.32 26.18 2.87
CA GLY A 275 6.03 26.84 2.70
C GLY A 275 4.89 26.11 3.41
N ALA A 276 4.84 24.77 3.31
CA ALA A 276 3.80 23.96 3.96
C ALA A 276 3.84 24.03 5.49
N ILE A 277 5.04 24.09 6.10
CA ILE A 277 5.17 24.18 7.57
C ILE A 277 5.07 25.61 8.12
N GLY A 278 4.98 26.61 7.23
CA GLY A 278 4.89 28.04 7.58
C GLY A 278 6.22 28.66 8.03
N LYS A 279 7.34 28.25 7.42
CA LYS A 279 8.66 28.86 7.63
C LYS A 279 9.17 29.44 6.32
N THR A 280 10.01 30.47 6.40
CA THR A 280 10.82 30.87 5.23
C THR A 280 12.11 30.05 5.19
N VAL A 281 12.71 29.91 4.01
CA VAL A 281 14.05 29.32 3.86
C VAL A 281 15.11 30.20 4.54
N GLU A 282 14.81 31.48 4.77
CA GLU A 282 15.63 32.47 5.47
C GLU A 282 15.60 32.29 7.01
N ASP A 283 14.53 31.72 7.56
CA ASP A 283 14.42 31.33 8.99
C ASP A 283 15.21 30.05 9.32
N LEU A 284 15.79 29.38 8.32
CA LEU A 284 16.70 28.27 8.52
C LEU A 284 18.03 28.85 8.97
N ASP A 285 18.37 28.62 10.24
CA ASP A 285 19.61 29.08 10.91
C ASP A 285 20.87 28.39 10.31
N VAL A 286 21.18 28.84 9.09
CA VAL A 286 22.22 28.43 8.14
C VAL A 286 22.47 29.67 7.26
N ALA A 287 23.40 30.54 7.68
CA ALA A 287 23.76 31.76 6.95
C ALA A 287 24.19 31.52 5.50
N ASP A 288 24.62 30.29 5.16
CA ASP A 288 25.07 29.86 3.83
C ASP A 288 23.96 29.55 2.81
N LEU A 289 22.67 29.56 3.19
CA LEU A 289 21.58 29.37 2.21
C LEU A 289 21.35 30.61 1.32
N ASN A 290 21.92 31.76 1.71
CA ASN A 290 22.18 32.86 0.78
C ASN A 290 23.32 32.47 -0.18
N LEU A 291 23.03 31.52 -1.08
CA LEU A 291 23.73 31.33 -2.35
C LEU A 291 24.04 32.71 -2.93
N GLY A 292 25.32 33.06 -2.95
CA GLY A 292 25.75 34.45 -2.96
C GLY A 292 24.95 35.30 -3.94
N LYS A 293 24.19 36.27 -3.40
CA LYS A 293 23.74 37.42 -4.20
C LYS A 293 24.99 37.93 -4.88
N TYR A 294 25.03 37.82 -6.19
CA TYR A 294 26.15 38.31 -6.98
C TYR A 294 26.10 39.83 -6.91
N GLU A 295 26.68 40.42 -5.86
CA GLU A 295 27.01 41.83 -5.88
C GLU A 295 27.92 42.02 -7.08
N SER A 296 27.41 42.73 -8.09
CA SER A 296 28.15 42.97 -9.31
C SER A 296 29.45 43.66 -8.94
N PHE A 297 30.58 43.03 -9.26
CA PHE A 297 31.90 43.61 -9.09
C PHE A 297 32.04 44.79 -10.05
N ASN A 298 31.51 45.93 -9.62
CA ASN A 298 31.55 47.18 -10.35
C ASN A 298 33.00 47.66 -10.30
N PRO A 299 33.75 47.77 -11.42
CA PRO A 299 35.23 47.90 -11.39
C PRO A 299 35.77 49.26 -10.87
N SER A 300 34.98 50.00 -10.11
CA SER A 300 35.17 51.43 -9.82
C SER A 300 34.80 51.83 -8.38
N LYS A 301 35.34 51.10 -7.39
CA LYS A 301 35.59 51.65 -6.03
C LYS A 301 36.64 50.84 -5.28
N SER A 302 37.75 51.49 -4.94
CA SER A 302 38.79 50.95 -4.08
C SER A 302 38.50 51.25 -2.61
N TRP A 303 38.41 50.22 -1.77
CA TRP A 303 38.90 50.27 -0.38
C TRP A 303 39.01 48.88 0.26
N LEU A 304 40.06 48.71 1.04
CA LEU A 304 40.39 47.55 1.89
C LEU A 304 39.79 47.79 3.30
N PRO A 305 39.50 46.76 4.13
CA PRO A 305 40.52 45.81 4.57
C PRO A 305 40.15 44.32 4.75
N ASN A 306 41.11 43.48 4.39
CA ASN A 306 41.52 42.20 5.00
C ASN A 306 40.46 41.18 5.49
N SER A 307 40.21 40.18 4.66
CA SER A 307 40.19 38.77 5.09
C SER A 307 40.81 37.90 3.99
N SER A 308 42.02 37.38 4.22
CA SER A 308 42.73 36.53 3.26
C SER A 308 42.62 35.05 3.62
N LYS A 309 42.46 34.20 2.58
CA LYS A 309 42.06 32.76 2.54
C LYS A 309 40.55 32.62 2.29
N VAL A 310 40.08 31.92 1.26
CA VAL A 310 40.65 30.76 0.53
C VAL A 310 40.33 30.87 -0.97
N PHE A 311 41.33 30.92 -1.86
CA PHE A 311 41.32 30.44 -3.27
C PHE A 311 42.75 30.58 -3.87
N PRO A 312 43.21 29.69 -4.76
CA PRO A 312 44.40 29.92 -5.59
C PRO A 312 44.08 30.92 -6.72
N GLU A 313 45.04 31.78 -7.08
CA GLU A 313 44.89 32.68 -8.24
C GLU A 313 45.07 31.93 -9.57
N THR A 314 44.00 31.77 -10.33
CA THR A 314 44.03 31.49 -11.79
C THR A 314 42.98 32.36 -12.49
N GLY A 315 43.37 32.99 -13.62
CA GLY A 315 42.68 34.17 -14.13
C GLY A 315 41.61 33.95 -15.22
N LYS A 316 40.96 35.04 -15.60
CA LYS A 316 40.15 35.26 -16.82
C LYS A 316 38.92 34.35 -17.11
N GLY A 317 38.63 33.31 -16.33
CA GLY A 317 37.41 32.49 -16.52
C GLY A 317 36.19 32.84 -15.66
N VAL A 318 36.41 33.42 -14.46
CA VAL A 318 35.39 33.49 -13.38
C VAL A 318 34.09 34.20 -13.78
N GLY A 319 34.17 35.32 -14.51
CA GLY A 319 32.99 36.08 -14.93
C GLY A 319 32.12 35.37 -15.98
N GLN A 320 32.73 34.52 -16.81
CA GLN A 320 32.02 33.73 -17.82
C GLN A 320 31.32 32.53 -17.16
N LEU A 321 32.01 31.82 -16.26
CA LEU A 321 31.40 30.74 -15.46
C LEU A 321 30.24 31.25 -14.60
N ALA A 322 30.39 32.45 -14.02
CA ALA A 322 29.33 33.10 -13.25
C ALA A 322 28.09 33.42 -14.11
N GLY A 323 28.29 33.93 -15.33
CA GLY A 323 27.20 34.16 -16.30
C GLY A 323 26.51 32.86 -16.71
N ILE A 324 27.27 31.79 -16.98
CA ILE A 324 26.74 30.46 -17.31
C ILE A 324 25.90 29.91 -16.14
N LEU A 325 26.42 29.97 -14.90
CA LEU A 325 25.69 29.59 -13.69
C LEU A 325 24.41 30.41 -13.53
N HIS A 326 24.48 31.74 -13.69
CA HIS A 326 23.34 32.64 -13.59
C HIS A 326 22.25 32.31 -14.62
N ASP A 327 22.62 32.10 -15.89
CA ASP A 327 21.71 31.72 -16.97
C ASP A 327 21.04 30.35 -16.72
N PHE A 328 21.73 29.39 -16.09
CA PHE A 328 21.13 28.11 -15.69
C PHE A 328 20.29 28.19 -14.41
N LEU A 329 20.50 29.21 -13.57
CA LEU A 329 19.83 29.36 -12.28
C LEU A 329 18.59 30.27 -12.31
N GLU A 330 18.53 31.27 -13.20
CA GLU A 330 17.41 32.22 -13.27
C GLU A 330 16.33 31.90 -14.33
N ARG A 331 16.51 30.89 -15.20
CA ARG A 331 15.53 30.60 -16.26
C ARG A 331 14.20 30.04 -15.67
N PRO A 332 13.03 30.58 -16.09
CA PRO A 332 11.74 30.23 -15.51
C PRO A 332 11.30 28.79 -15.81
N ASN A 333 10.42 28.26 -14.96
CA ASN A 333 10.18 26.82 -14.78
C ASN A 333 9.52 26.03 -15.94
N ASP A 334 9.12 26.66 -17.05
CA ASP A 334 8.14 26.09 -17.99
C ASP A 334 8.67 25.50 -19.32
N MET A 335 9.99 25.45 -19.56
CA MET A 335 10.57 24.81 -20.77
C MET A 335 11.20 23.43 -20.52
N VAL A 336 10.41 22.49 -20.00
CA VAL A 336 10.77 21.06 -20.00
C VAL A 336 10.44 20.43 -21.35
N ASN A 337 11.31 20.63 -22.36
CA ASN A 337 11.67 19.61 -23.37
C ASN A 337 12.69 20.13 -24.42
N GLY A 338 13.93 19.64 -24.32
CA GLY A 338 14.74 19.24 -25.49
C GLY A 338 15.43 20.31 -26.35
N THR A 339 15.36 21.62 -26.03
CA THR A 339 15.92 22.68 -26.92
C THR A 339 17.11 23.48 -26.38
N ASP A 340 17.46 23.36 -25.09
CA ASP A 340 18.40 24.29 -24.42
C ASP A 340 19.73 23.63 -23.97
N ASP A 341 19.88 22.32 -24.17
CA ASP A 341 21.07 21.53 -23.80
C ASP A 341 22.37 21.98 -24.51
N SER A 342 22.25 22.76 -25.60
CA SER A 342 23.34 23.14 -26.51
C SER A 342 24.50 23.86 -25.83
N LEU A 343 24.24 24.68 -24.79
CA LEU A 343 25.28 25.50 -24.16
C LEU A 343 26.34 24.65 -23.43
N LEU A 344 25.93 23.69 -22.62
CA LEU A 344 26.88 22.80 -21.91
C LEU A 344 27.69 21.93 -22.89
N TYR A 345 27.13 21.54 -24.03
CA TYR A 345 27.87 20.82 -25.09
C TYR A 345 28.95 21.67 -25.78
N THR A 346 28.89 23.00 -25.69
CA THR A 346 29.90 23.90 -26.29
C THR A 346 31.08 24.23 -25.38
N LEU A 347 31.02 23.86 -24.09
CA LEU A 347 32.07 24.20 -23.11
C LEU A 347 33.31 23.29 -23.24
N PRO A 348 34.53 23.82 -22.99
CA PRO A 348 35.72 22.99 -22.83
C PRO A 348 35.69 22.19 -21.52
N HIS A 349 36.44 21.10 -21.46
CA HIS A 349 36.48 20.19 -20.30
C HIS A 349 36.88 20.91 -19.01
N GLU A 350 37.84 21.84 -19.07
CA GLU A 350 38.30 22.64 -17.93
C GLU A 350 37.17 23.50 -17.34
N GLU A 351 36.34 24.14 -18.17
CA GLU A 351 35.18 24.92 -17.71
C GLU A 351 34.07 24.02 -17.15
N LEU A 352 33.85 22.84 -17.74
CA LEU A 352 32.91 21.83 -17.19
C LEU A 352 33.37 21.29 -15.83
N PHE A 353 34.68 21.11 -15.65
CA PHE A 353 35.26 20.64 -14.39
C PHE A 353 35.16 21.70 -13.28
N GLU A 354 35.49 22.96 -13.56
CA GLU A 354 35.30 24.07 -12.61
C GLU A 354 33.82 24.28 -12.25
N LEU A 355 32.92 24.13 -13.22
CA LEU A 355 31.46 24.17 -12.99
C LEU A 355 31.01 23.00 -12.10
N PHE A 356 31.52 21.79 -12.34
CA PHE A 356 31.30 20.62 -11.50
C PHE A 356 31.78 20.81 -10.06
N LEU A 357 33.00 21.32 -9.85
CA LEU A 357 33.53 21.62 -8.51
C LEU A 357 32.65 22.64 -7.78
N THR A 358 32.25 23.71 -8.46
CA THR A 358 31.40 24.78 -7.91
C THR A 358 30.02 24.27 -7.53
N LEU A 359 29.33 23.57 -8.44
CA LEU A 359 27.99 23.01 -8.23
C LEU A 359 28.00 21.96 -7.12
N SER A 360 29.01 21.09 -7.08
CA SER A 360 29.14 20.05 -6.07
C SER A 360 29.30 20.62 -4.67
N GLY A 361 30.09 21.69 -4.51
CA GLY A 361 30.23 22.41 -3.25
C GLY A 361 28.90 23.00 -2.78
N GLN A 362 28.19 23.72 -3.66
CA GLN A 362 26.88 24.28 -3.35
C GLN A 362 25.85 23.20 -2.96
N LEU A 363 25.79 22.11 -3.72
CA LEU A 363 24.81 21.05 -3.51
C LEU A 363 25.09 20.27 -2.21
N SER A 364 26.36 20.04 -1.87
CA SER A 364 26.73 19.41 -0.59
C SER A 364 26.35 20.27 0.63
N LEU A 365 26.47 21.60 0.53
CA LEU A 365 26.01 22.52 1.57
C LEU A 365 24.48 22.52 1.69
N LEU A 366 23.77 22.66 0.57
CA LEU A 366 22.31 22.62 0.50
C LEU A 366 21.74 21.30 1.06
N TRP A 367 22.37 20.17 0.73
CA TRP A 367 21.99 18.85 1.23
C TRP A 367 22.17 18.71 2.74
N ASN A 368 23.32 19.12 3.29
CA ASN A 368 23.52 19.08 4.74
C ASN A 368 22.58 20.04 5.48
N ALA A 369 22.24 21.18 4.89
CA ALA A 369 21.22 22.10 5.42
C ALA A 369 19.82 21.45 5.39
N PHE A 370 19.44 20.81 4.29
CA PHE A 370 18.18 20.06 4.15
C PHE A 370 18.06 18.94 5.19
N LEU A 371 19.08 18.10 5.35
CA LEU A 371 19.11 17.04 6.37
C LEU A 371 19.03 17.61 7.81
N LYS A 372 19.65 18.76 8.07
CA LYS A 372 19.58 19.49 9.36
C LYS A 372 18.17 20.06 9.59
N PHE A 373 17.51 20.56 8.55
CA PHE A 373 16.15 21.08 8.59
C PHE A 373 15.11 19.98 8.85
N HIS A 374 15.21 18.87 8.11
CA HIS A 374 14.31 17.72 8.21
C HIS A 374 14.30 17.09 9.60
N ARG A 375 15.48 16.96 10.23
CA ARG A 375 15.63 16.37 11.59
C ARG A 375 15.28 17.32 12.74
N GLN A 376 14.97 18.60 12.49
CA GLN A 376 14.75 19.55 13.58
C GLN A 376 13.43 19.22 14.29
N VAL A 377 13.49 18.95 15.59
CA VAL A 377 12.37 18.44 16.42
C VAL A 377 11.08 19.26 16.26
N LEU A 378 11.19 20.59 16.16
CA LEU A 378 10.05 21.51 15.97
C LEU A 378 9.34 21.38 14.61
N ASN A 379 9.98 20.75 13.62
CA ASN A 379 9.46 20.59 12.26
C ASN A 379 9.05 19.14 11.96
N LYS A 380 9.69 18.15 12.61
CA LYS A 380 9.61 16.71 12.30
C LYS A 380 8.18 16.21 12.00
N THR A 381 7.22 16.47 12.89
CA THR A 381 5.82 16.07 12.69
C THR A 381 5.20 16.76 11.48
N LYS A 382 5.26 18.09 11.41
CA LYS A 382 4.70 18.86 10.28
C LYS A 382 5.29 18.47 8.92
N ILE A 383 6.59 18.17 8.86
CA ILE A 383 7.25 17.71 7.63
C ILE A 383 6.77 16.30 7.27
N LEU A 384 6.68 15.39 8.25
CA LEU A 384 6.16 14.04 8.04
C LEU A 384 4.69 14.07 7.59
N ASP A 385 3.85 14.90 8.21
CA ASP A 385 2.44 15.11 7.84
C ASP A 385 2.32 15.60 6.39
N TYR A 386 3.11 16.63 6.01
CA TYR A 386 3.15 17.12 4.62
C TYR A 386 3.59 16.05 3.62
N LEU A 387 4.67 15.32 3.91
CA LEU A 387 5.17 14.26 3.03
C LEU A 387 4.22 13.07 2.95
N HIS A 388 3.50 12.76 4.04
CA HIS A 388 2.46 11.74 4.08
C HIS A 388 1.26 12.14 3.21
N ASP A 389 0.78 13.38 3.30
CA ASP A 389 -0.34 13.87 2.49
C ASP A 389 0.02 13.92 1.00
N ALA A 390 1.24 14.39 0.66
CA ALA A 390 1.75 14.35 -0.70
C ALA A 390 1.84 12.91 -1.24
N TRP A 391 2.34 11.98 -0.43
CA TRP A 391 2.39 10.55 -0.77
C TRP A 391 1.00 9.94 -0.96
N ALA A 392 0.04 10.26 -0.09
CA ALA A 392 -1.34 9.75 -0.18
C ALA A 392 -2.05 10.23 -1.47
N ILE A 393 -1.83 11.49 -1.87
CA ILE A 393 -2.32 12.01 -3.16
C ILE A 393 -1.68 11.25 -4.34
N GLY A 394 -0.36 11.04 -4.30
CA GLY A 394 0.36 10.27 -5.32
C GLY A 394 -0.14 8.82 -5.44
N ARG A 395 -0.28 8.11 -4.30
CA ARG A 395 -0.77 6.73 -4.26
C ARG A 395 -2.21 6.59 -4.71
N LYS A 396 -3.08 7.58 -4.47
CA LYS A 396 -4.45 7.56 -5.02
C LYS A 396 -4.47 7.52 -6.56
N ALA A 397 -3.60 8.28 -7.22
CA ALA A 397 -3.46 8.23 -8.68
C ALA A 397 -2.84 6.90 -9.14
N GLU A 398 -1.79 6.46 -8.47
CA GLU A 398 -1.10 5.19 -8.74
C GLU A 398 -2.05 3.99 -8.61
N TRP A 399 -2.75 3.86 -7.49
CA TRP A 399 -3.60 2.71 -7.19
C TRP A 399 -4.87 2.66 -8.03
N SER A 400 -5.27 3.79 -8.63
CA SER A 400 -6.34 3.81 -9.63
C SER A 400 -6.04 2.95 -10.86
N ILE A 401 -4.75 2.66 -11.15
CA ILE A 401 -4.33 1.78 -12.26
C ILE A 401 -4.96 0.40 -12.16
N TRP A 402 -5.14 -0.16 -10.96
CA TRP A 402 -5.78 -1.48 -10.75
C TRP A 402 -7.29 -1.40 -10.57
N THR A 403 -7.90 -0.22 -10.77
CA THR A 403 -9.35 0.00 -10.65
C THR A 403 -10.00 0.27 -12.00
N ILE A 404 -11.18 -0.31 -12.24
CA ILE A 404 -11.96 -0.10 -13.48
C ILE A 404 -13.34 0.45 -13.13
N HIS A 405 -13.54 1.75 -13.34
CA HIS A 405 -14.84 2.38 -13.11
C HIS A 405 -15.85 2.03 -14.21
N SER A 406 -17.07 1.63 -13.82
CA SER A 406 -18.17 1.29 -14.72
C SER A 406 -19.39 2.19 -14.44
N LYS A 407 -19.83 2.93 -15.46
CA LYS A 407 -21.07 3.72 -15.42
C LYS A 407 -22.28 2.83 -15.76
N ILE A 408 -22.72 2.01 -14.82
CA ILE A 408 -23.87 1.09 -14.97
C ILE A 408 -25.01 1.58 -14.08
N GLU A 409 -25.99 2.28 -14.66
CA GLU A 409 -27.16 2.77 -13.92
C GLU A 409 -27.93 1.62 -13.27
N ILE A 410 -27.95 1.57 -11.93
CA ILE A 410 -28.59 0.47 -11.19
C ILE A 410 -30.12 0.68 -11.21
N PRO A 411 -30.95 -0.30 -11.62
CA PRO A 411 -32.40 -0.15 -11.73
C PRO A 411 -33.09 0.12 -10.39
N HIS A 412 -33.95 1.14 -10.32
CA HIS A 412 -34.71 1.49 -9.11
C HIS A 412 -35.48 0.31 -8.52
N ARG A 413 -36.15 -0.47 -9.37
CA ARG A 413 -36.93 -1.65 -9.01
C ARG A 413 -36.96 -2.63 -10.18
N TYR A 414 -36.93 -3.92 -9.90
CA TYR A 414 -37.16 -4.96 -10.90
C TYR A 414 -38.66 -5.30 -10.96
N LEU A 415 -39.25 -5.24 -12.16
CA LEU A 415 -40.62 -5.64 -12.44
C LEU A 415 -40.62 -7.01 -13.10
N GLN A 416 -41.51 -7.91 -12.66
CA GLN A 416 -41.70 -9.21 -13.27
C GLN A 416 -42.74 -9.12 -14.40
N SER A 417 -42.47 -9.80 -15.52
CA SER A 417 -43.40 -9.87 -16.65
C SER A 417 -44.58 -10.79 -16.30
N MET A 418 -45.66 -10.23 -15.77
CA MET A 418 -46.91 -10.97 -15.58
C MET A 418 -47.60 -11.18 -16.93
N SER A 419 -47.68 -12.44 -17.35
CA SER A 419 -48.57 -12.89 -18.43
C SER A 419 -49.97 -13.09 -17.84
N ASP A 420 -50.84 -12.08 -17.99
CA ASP A 420 -52.24 -12.17 -17.59
C ASP A 420 -53.14 -11.78 -18.78
N ASP A 421 -54.00 -12.71 -19.19
CA ASP A 421 -54.92 -12.52 -20.31
C ASP A 421 -56.13 -11.68 -19.87
N SER A 422 -56.09 -10.38 -20.16
CA SER A 422 -57.28 -9.51 -20.12
C SER A 422 -57.07 -8.26 -20.99
N PRO A 423 -57.92 -8.00 -22.00
CA PRO A 423 -57.80 -6.80 -22.81
C PRO A 423 -58.28 -5.56 -22.02
N HIS A 424 -57.67 -4.40 -22.32
CA HIS A 424 -58.02 -3.08 -21.80
C HIS A 424 -57.60 -2.73 -20.36
N ARG A 425 -56.29 -2.57 -20.15
CA ARG A 425 -55.73 -1.41 -19.42
C ARG A 425 -54.37 -1.05 -20.00
N TYR A 426 -54.09 0.25 -20.12
CA TYR A 426 -52.83 0.77 -20.67
C TYR A 426 -51.68 0.49 -19.69
N SER A 427 -51.02 -0.66 -19.85
CA SER A 427 -49.78 -0.96 -19.16
C SER A 427 -48.61 -0.24 -19.82
N LEU A 428 -47.84 0.51 -19.03
CA LEU A 428 -46.55 1.07 -19.42
C LEU A 428 -45.54 -0.08 -19.63
N ARG A 429 -45.59 -0.68 -20.83
CA ARG A 429 -44.60 -1.64 -21.30
C ARG A 429 -43.22 -0.98 -21.29
N VAL A 430 -42.36 -1.41 -20.37
CA VAL A 430 -40.91 -1.21 -20.47
C VAL A 430 -40.40 -2.15 -21.57
N SER A 431 -40.66 -1.80 -22.83
CA SER A 431 -40.15 -2.50 -24.01
C SER A 431 -38.70 -2.11 -24.29
N GLY A 432 -37.82 -2.47 -23.36
CA GLY A 432 -36.38 -2.45 -23.53
C GLY A 432 -35.85 -3.87 -23.61
N SER A 433 -35.95 -4.51 -24.78
CA SER A 433 -35.20 -5.75 -25.05
C SER A 433 -33.72 -5.40 -25.22
N ARG A 434 -33.07 -5.05 -24.12
CA ARG A 434 -31.68 -5.45 -23.95
C ARG A 434 -31.73 -6.96 -23.81
N LYS A 435 -30.95 -7.68 -24.62
CA LYS A 435 -30.48 -9.00 -24.23
C LYS A 435 -30.03 -8.87 -22.78
N PHE A 436 -30.67 -9.59 -21.85
CA PHE A 436 -30.04 -9.79 -20.55
C PHE A 436 -28.70 -10.42 -20.89
N HIS A 437 -27.62 -9.68 -20.63
CA HIS A 437 -26.29 -10.11 -21.05
C HIS A 437 -26.07 -11.49 -20.49
N ASP A 438 -25.84 -12.47 -21.38
CA ASP A 438 -25.07 -13.62 -20.97
C ASP A 438 -23.78 -13.06 -20.36
N ASP A 439 -23.62 -13.42 -19.09
CA ASP A 439 -22.45 -13.20 -18.28
C ASP A 439 -22.03 -11.76 -17.95
N HIS A 440 -22.75 -11.10 -17.04
CA HIS A 440 -22.13 -10.10 -16.14
C HIS A 440 -20.90 -10.67 -15.38
N VAL A 441 -20.91 -11.98 -15.08
CA VAL A 441 -19.80 -12.70 -14.41
C VAL A 441 -18.59 -12.84 -15.33
N GLN A 442 -18.73 -13.48 -16.50
CA GLN A 442 -17.62 -13.64 -17.45
C GLN A 442 -17.18 -12.30 -18.05
N SER A 443 -18.07 -11.31 -18.24
CA SER A 443 -17.65 -9.98 -18.69
C SER A 443 -16.86 -9.23 -17.61
N SER A 444 -17.21 -9.30 -16.33
CA SER A 444 -16.41 -8.73 -15.23
C SER A 444 -15.03 -9.39 -15.16
N ALA A 445 -14.97 -10.73 -15.19
CA ALA A 445 -13.70 -11.48 -15.17
C ALA A 445 -12.84 -11.24 -16.44
N SER A 446 -13.44 -11.23 -17.64
CA SER A 446 -12.72 -10.99 -18.89
C SER A 446 -12.21 -9.55 -18.98
N ARG A 447 -12.96 -8.57 -18.46
CA ARG A 447 -12.50 -7.18 -18.36
C ARG A 447 -11.31 -7.05 -17.42
N ALA A 448 -11.32 -7.70 -16.25
CA ALA A 448 -10.17 -7.73 -15.36
C ALA A 448 -8.91 -8.30 -16.04
N GLU A 449 -9.07 -9.42 -16.75
CA GLU A 449 -7.97 -10.11 -17.41
C GLU A 449 -7.38 -9.33 -18.60
N LEU A 450 -8.24 -8.69 -19.41
CA LEU A 450 -7.79 -7.75 -20.44
C LEU A 450 -7.07 -6.53 -19.84
N HIS A 451 -7.53 -6.05 -18.69
CA HIS A 451 -6.91 -4.93 -17.98
C HIS A 451 -5.53 -5.27 -17.43
N ARG A 452 -5.35 -6.45 -16.81
CA ARG A 452 -4.00 -6.95 -16.42
C ARG A 452 -3.04 -6.98 -17.60
N LYS A 453 -3.49 -7.50 -18.75
CA LYS A 453 -2.69 -7.55 -19.99
C LYS A 453 -2.31 -6.16 -20.50
N SER A 454 -3.18 -5.18 -20.33
CA SER A 454 -2.87 -3.78 -20.63
C SER A 454 -1.84 -3.21 -19.66
N ILE A 455 -2.01 -3.39 -18.34
CA ILE A 455 -1.06 -2.94 -17.30
C ILE A 455 0.33 -3.53 -17.53
N ALA A 456 0.44 -4.82 -17.87
CA ALA A 456 1.71 -5.48 -18.17
C ALA A 456 2.46 -4.89 -19.38
N GLN A 457 1.78 -4.10 -20.22
CA GLN A 457 2.36 -3.38 -21.35
C GLN A 457 2.60 -1.88 -21.07
N MET A 458 2.13 -1.36 -19.93
CA MET A 458 2.29 0.05 -19.56
C MET A 458 3.72 0.35 -19.11
N LYS A 459 4.29 1.43 -19.63
CA LYS A 459 5.49 2.05 -19.06
C LYS A 459 5.08 2.92 -17.87
N ILE A 460 5.10 2.32 -16.68
CA ILE A 460 4.71 2.99 -15.43
C ILE A 460 5.77 4.05 -15.08
N ASN A 461 5.32 5.17 -14.49
CA ASN A 461 6.10 6.40 -14.37
C ASN A 461 7.43 6.18 -13.60
N PRO A 462 8.62 6.45 -14.20
CA PRO A 462 9.93 6.20 -13.60
C PRO A 462 10.35 7.22 -12.52
N HIS A 463 9.47 8.09 -12.04
CA HIS A 463 9.81 9.15 -11.09
C HIS A 463 9.41 8.88 -9.62
N TYR A 464 8.81 7.72 -9.32
CA TYR A 464 8.35 7.35 -7.97
C TYR A 464 8.91 6.01 -7.50
N VAL A 465 8.97 5.82 -6.18
CA VAL A 465 9.29 4.52 -5.56
C VAL A 465 8.19 3.51 -5.87
N GLN A 466 8.60 2.34 -6.35
CA GLN A 466 7.73 1.21 -6.69
C GLN A 466 7.75 0.19 -5.54
N ASP A 467 6.62 -0.02 -4.88
CA ASP A 467 6.40 -1.12 -3.91
C ASP A 467 6.39 -2.46 -4.66
N MET A 468 7.32 -3.36 -4.34
CA MET A 468 7.49 -4.61 -5.07
C MET A 468 6.41 -5.65 -4.79
N HIS A 469 5.59 -5.49 -3.74
CA HIS A 469 4.37 -6.29 -3.56
C HIS A 469 3.31 -5.98 -4.64
N ILE A 470 3.43 -4.84 -5.30
CA ILE A 470 2.53 -4.40 -6.39
C ILE A 470 3.25 -4.49 -7.74
N TYR A 471 4.51 -4.06 -7.81
CA TYR A 471 5.27 -3.93 -9.06
C TYR A 471 6.22 -5.09 -9.39
N GLY A 472 6.45 -6.01 -8.46
CA GLY A 472 7.30 -7.19 -8.71
C GLY A 472 6.66 -8.17 -9.69
N ASP A 473 5.36 -8.41 -9.55
CA ASP A 473 4.57 -9.20 -10.50
C ASP A 473 3.16 -8.60 -10.64
N PRO A 474 2.95 -7.66 -11.59
CA PRO A 474 1.66 -7.03 -11.82
C PRO A 474 0.52 -8.00 -12.18
N SER A 475 0.83 -9.26 -12.56
CA SER A 475 -0.20 -10.27 -12.84
C SER A 475 -0.87 -10.79 -11.58
N ARG A 476 -0.17 -10.77 -10.43
CA ARG A 476 -0.68 -11.19 -9.11
C ARG A 476 -1.59 -10.17 -8.45
N VAL A 477 -1.51 -8.91 -8.87
CA VAL A 477 -2.26 -7.82 -8.25
C VAL A 477 -3.76 -7.94 -8.57
N PRO A 478 -4.65 -7.89 -7.56
CA PRO A 478 -6.08 -7.97 -7.80
C PRO A 478 -6.58 -6.74 -8.57
N VAL A 479 -7.48 -6.96 -9.53
CA VAL A 479 -8.15 -5.88 -10.27
C VAL A 479 -9.53 -5.65 -9.68
N VAL A 480 -9.88 -4.40 -9.39
CA VAL A 480 -11.16 -4.02 -8.76
C VAL A 480 -12.03 -3.28 -9.76
N LEU A 481 -13.17 -3.87 -10.17
CA LEU A 481 -14.16 -3.18 -11.00
C LEU A 481 -15.18 -2.49 -10.09
N ILE A 482 -15.39 -1.19 -10.30
CA ILE A 482 -16.18 -0.34 -9.41
C ILE A 482 -17.43 0.19 -10.14
N GLU A 483 -18.60 -0.15 -9.62
CA GLU A 483 -19.89 0.46 -9.96
C GLU A 483 -20.30 1.39 -8.81
N GLN A 484 -19.97 2.68 -8.92
CA GLN A 484 -20.26 3.67 -7.87
C GLN A 484 -21.46 4.55 -8.25
N HIS A 485 -22.39 4.67 -7.31
CA HIS A 485 -23.58 5.51 -7.39
C HIS A 485 -23.59 6.49 -6.22
N VAL A 486 -23.33 7.75 -6.51
CA VAL A 486 -23.54 8.84 -5.55
C VAL A 486 -24.99 9.28 -5.67
N MET A 487 -25.78 9.05 -4.61
CA MET A 487 -27.20 9.39 -4.58
C MET A 487 -27.36 10.86 -4.20
N VAL A 488 -27.27 11.72 -5.21
CA VAL A 488 -27.63 13.15 -5.15
C VAL A 488 -29.05 13.31 -5.69
N VAL A 489 -29.80 14.32 -5.22
CA VAL A 489 -31.17 14.61 -5.66
C VAL A 489 -31.18 15.59 -6.84
N PRO A 490 -31.62 15.17 -8.04
CA PRO A 490 -32.28 16.10 -8.98
C PRO A 490 -33.57 15.54 -9.63
N GLN A 491 -34.35 16.45 -10.24
CA GLN A 491 -35.71 16.21 -10.76
C GLN A 491 -35.77 15.56 -12.16
N HIS A 492 -36.91 14.93 -12.48
CA HIS A 492 -37.20 14.10 -13.68
C HIS A 492 -37.10 14.80 -15.06
N SER A 493 -36.75 14.02 -16.11
CA SER A 493 -37.53 13.97 -17.40
C SER A 493 -37.09 12.93 -18.47
N SER A 494 -37.92 11.90 -18.70
CA SER A 494 -38.49 11.43 -20.02
C SER A 494 -37.67 11.17 -21.34
N SER A 495 -37.50 9.88 -21.68
CA SER A 495 -38.00 9.17 -22.92
C SER A 495 -37.19 8.91 -24.24
N LYS A 496 -37.39 7.67 -24.78
CA LYS A 496 -37.45 7.14 -26.20
C LYS A 496 -36.34 6.25 -26.85
N ASP A 497 -36.66 4.94 -26.91
CA ASP A 497 -36.69 3.93 -28.00
C ASP A 497 -35.55 3.64 -29.03
N MET A 498 -35.20 2.34 -29.20
CA MET A 498 -35.18 1.50 -30.45
C MET A 498 -34.52 0.09 -30.21
N ALA A 499 -34.61 -0.89 -31.14
CA ALA A 499 -34.36 -2.35 -30.91
C ALA A 499 -33.28 -3.00 -31.87
N SER A 500 -32.96 -4.31 -31.97
CA SER A 500 -33.62 -5.59 -31.58
C SER A 500 -32.72 -6.88 -31.65
N ASN A 501 -33.28 -8.04 -31.22
CA ASN A 501 -33.08 -9.45 -31.68
C ASN A 501 -31.84 -10.35 -31.30
N VAL A 502 -32.08 -11.68 -31.38
CA VAL A 502 -31.71 -12.85 -30.50
C VAL A 502 -30.74 -13.86 -31.22
N SER A 503 -29.93 -14.76 -30.59
CA SER A 503 -30.25 -16.16 -30.12
C SER A 503 -29.15 -16.88 -29.30
N GLU A 504 -29.53 -17.98 -28.62
CA GLU A 504 -28.77 -18.79 -27.63
C GLU A 504 -28.23 -20.14 -28.16
N GLN A 505 -27.31 -20.80 -27.41
CA GLN A 505 -27.31 -22.28 -27.21
C GLN A 505 -26.49 -22.71 -25.96
N LYS A 506 -26.71 -23.93 -25.44
CA LYS A 506 -26.40 -24.35 -24.05
C LYS A 506 -26.12 -25.86 -23.95
N ASP A 507 -25.23 -26.31 -23.05
CA ASP A 507 -25.09 -27.72 -22.65
C ASP A 507 -24.45 -27.93 -21.24
N THR A 508 -24.61 -29.13 -20.63
CA THR A 508 -24.39 -29.38 -19.18
C THR A 508 -23.69 -30.73 -18.86
N ILE A 509 -22.76 -30.79 -17.88
CA ILE A 509 -22.19 -32.05 -17.32
C ILE A 509 -22.00 -31.99 -15.77
N VAL A 510 -21.97 -33.17 -15.12
CA VAL A 510 -22.09 -33.49 -13.67
C VAL A 510 -20.74 -33.60 -12.91
N VAL A 511 -20.73 -33.47 -11.57
CA VAL A 511 -19.53 -33.53 -10.70
C VAL A 511 -19.76 -34.32 -9.38
N PRO A 512 -18.75 -35.00 -8.75
CA PRO A 512 -18.91 -35.72 -7.49
C PRO A 512 -18.33 -35.07 -6.20
N LYS A 513 -19.03 -35.35 -5.08
CA LYS A 513 -18.78 -35.19 -3.62
C LYS A 513 -17.45 -34.64 -3.05
N LEU A 514 -17.58 -33.87 -1.96
CA LEU A 514 -16.54 -33.47 -1.00
C LEU A 514 -16.98 -33.62 0.48
N GLN A 515 -16.02 -33.59 1.40
CA GLN A 515 -16.16 -33.72 2.86
C GLN A 515 -15.30 -32.66 3.60
N GLY A 516 -15.84 -32.07 4.69
CA GLY A 516 -15.10 -31.24 5.66
C GLY A 516 -15.30 -29.72 5.50
N GLU A 517 -15.86 -29.05 6.51
CA GLU A 517 -15.94 -27.58 6.60
C GLU A 517 -15.25 -27.04 7.86
N PRO A 518 -14.45 -25.95 7.77
CA PRO A 518 -13.89 -25.26 8.93
C PRO A 518 -14.79 -24.13 9.46
N LEU A 519 -14.68 -23.84 10.77
CA LEU A 519 -15.36 -22.70 11.42
C LEU A 519 -14.63 -21.36 11.16
N GLY A 520 -15.10 -20.28 11.79
CA GLY A 520 -14.60 -18.91 11.60
C GLY A 520 -13.98 -18.31 12.82
N HIS A 521 -13.00 -17.44 12.61
CA HIS A 521 -12.24 -16.82 13.69
C HIS A 521 -12.53 -15.31 13.76
N HIS A 522 -12.53 -14.74 14.97
CA HIS A 522 -12.66 -13.28 15.13
C HIS A 522 -11.55 -12.49 14.42
N LEU A 523 -10.42 -13.11 14.05
CA LEU A 523 -9.29 -12.49 13.36
C LEU A 523 -9.37 -12.56 11.82
N ASP A 524 -10.41 -13.18 11.24
CA ASP A 524 -10.57 -13.32 9.78
C ASP A 524 -10.41 -11.98 9.05
N LEU A 525 -11.00 -10.90 9.60
CA LEU A 525 -10.98 -9.56 9.02
C LEU A 525 -9.80 -8.67 9.47
N ARG A 526 -8.73 -9.24 10.06
CA ARG A 526 -7.60 -8.46 10.59
C ARG A 526 -6.92 -7.58 9.55
N LEU A 527 -6.83 -8.02 8.29
CA LEU A 527 -6.18 -7.24 7.24
C LEU A 527 -6.98 -5.97 6.89
N VAL A 528 -8.30 -6.10 6.79
CA VAL A 528 -9.21 -4.95 6.59
C VAL A 528 -9.18 -4.02 7.81
N ARG A 529 -9.14 -4.56 9.03
CA ARG A 529 -8.93 -3.77 10.26
C ARG A 529 -7.63 -2.97 10.18
N ASN A 530 -6.53 -3.61 9.78
CA ASN A 530 -5.21 -2.97 9.73
C ASN A 530 -5.18 -1.84 8.67
N GLN A 531 -5.72 -2.08 7.48
CA GLN A 531 -5.86 -1.03 6.47
C GLN A 531 -6.75 0.13 6.93
N TRP A 532 -7.80 -0.14 7.72
CA TRP A 532 -8.59 0.91 8.37
C TRP A 532 -7.75 1.71 9.39
N LEU A 533 -6.97 1.04 10.24
CA LEU A 533 -6.14 1.70 11.26
C LEU A 533 -5.01 2.55 10.69
N LEU A 534 -4.54 2.25 9.48
CA LEU A 534 -3.58 3.12 8.77
C LEU A 534 -4.25 4.44 8.30
N LEU A 535 -5.52 4.40 7.92
CA LEU A 535 -6.30 5.55 7.43
C LEU A 535 -6.96 6.39 8.52
N ASP A 536 -7.30 5.75 9.65
CA ASP A 536 -7.89 6.33 10.85
C ASP A 536 -7.28 5.65 12.10
N PRO A 537 -6.07 6.07 12.55
CA PRO A 537 -5.42 5.52 13.73
C PRO A 537 -6.24 5.69 15.03
N GLY A 538 -7.14 6.68 15.05
CA GLY A 538 -8.08 6.94 16.15
C GLY A 538 -9.23 5.93 16.21
N ALA A 539 -9.38 5.04 15.24
CA ALA A 539 -10.48 4.09 15.20
C ALA A 539 -10.43 3.08 16.35
N ASP A 540 -11.57 3.00 17.04
CA ASP A 540 -11.91 1.91 17.93
C ASP A 540 -12.52 0.75 17.15
N CYS A 541 -11.73 -0.32 16.97
CA CYS A 541 -12.15 -1.57 16.36
C CYS A 541 -12.67 -2.58 17.39
N LEU A 542 -13.76 -3.25 17.05
CA LEU A 542 -14.27 -4.45 17.69
C LEU A 542 -14.16 -5.59 16.67
N MET A 543 -13.34 -6.60 16.97
CA MET A 543 -13.38 -7.89 16.27
C MET A 543 -14.37 -8.77 17.02
N SER A 544 -15.45 -9.22 16.36
CA SER A 544 -16.55 -9.93 17.03
C SER A 544 -16.15 -11.38 17.40
N GLU A 545 -16.15 -11.70 18.68
CA GLU A 545 -15.91 -13.05 19.23
C GLU A 545 -17.24 -13.79 19.52
N ALA A 546 -18.35 -13.05 19.65
CA ALA A 546 -19.66 -13.55 20.11
C ALA A 546 -20.29 -14.76 19.35
N ASN A 547 -19.72 -15.15 18.21
CA ASN A 547 -20.22 -16.23 17.35
C ASN A 547 -19.16 -17.27 16.94
N GLU A 548 -17.90 -17.14 17.37
CA GLU A 548 -16.73 -17.95 16.94
C GLU A 548 -16.97 -19.47 17.07
N ASP A 549 -17.34 -19.94 18.27
CA ASP A 549 -17.64 -21.36 18.54
C ASP A 549 -19.08 -21.79 18.13
N LYS A 550 -19.88 -20.90 17.52
CA LYS A 550 -21.35 -21.02 17.43
C LYS A 550 -21.91 -20.56 16.07
N THR A 551 -21.16 -20.79 15.00
CA THR A 551 -21.47 -20.37 13.62
C THR A 551 -22.59 -21.15 12.92
N SER A 552 -22.97 -22.33 13.43
CA SER A 552 -23.99 -23.20 12.83
C SER A 552 -25.44 -22.95 13.31
N GLY A 553 -25.61 -22.06 14.29
CA GLY A 553 -26.88 -21.79 14.97
C GLY A 553 -27.89 -20.98 14.16
N ASP A 554 -28.95 -20.50 14.80
CA ASP A 554 -29.95 -19.62 14.21
C ASP A 554 -29.43 -18.18 14.03
N PHE A 555 -29.71 -17.54 12.88
CA PHE A 555 -29.23 -16.18 12.60
C PHE A 555 -29.78 -15.10 13.54
N LYS A 556 -31.00 -15.25 14.07
CA LYS A 556 -31.56 -14.33 15.07
C LYS A 556 -30.79 -14.43 16.38
N GLU A 557 -30.46 -15.65 16.83
CA GLU A 557 -29.64 -15.84 18.03
C GLU A 557 -28.20 -15.31 17.85
N MET A 558 -27.60 -15.52 16.67
CA MET A 558 -26.28 -14.96 16.34
C MET A 558 -26.31 -13.42 16.30
N GLY A 559 -27.36 -12.84 15.73
CA GLY A 559 -27.59 -11.40 15.68
C GLY A 559 -27.80 -10.79 17.08
N SER A 560 -28.58 -11.43 17.94
CA SER A 560 -28.81 -10.98 19.32
C SER A 560 -27.52 -10.99 20.16
N ARG A 561 -26.67 -12.03 19.97
CA ARG A 561 -25.33 -12.09 20.58
C ARG A 561 -24.41 -10.97 20.11
N LEU A 562 -24.33 -10.72 18.80
CA LEU A 562 -23.54 -9.61 18.24
C LEU A 562 -24.07 -8.25 18.71
N ALA A 563 -25.39 -8.05 18.77
CA ALA A 563 -26.00 -6.82 19.27
C ALA A 563 -25.61 -6.56 20.74
N GLY A 564 -25.62 -7.60 21.58
CA GLY A 564 -25.15 -7.51 22.96
C GLY A 564 -23.68 -7.10 23.08
N GLU A 565 -22.80 -7.72 22.31
CA GLU A 565 -21.36 -7.42 22.26
C GLU A 565 -21.08 -5.97 21.81
N VAL A 566 -21.70 -5.54 20.70
CA VAL A 566 -21.57 -4.16 20.19
C VAL A 566 -22.07 -3.13 21.21
N VAL A 567 -23.22 -3.37 21.85
CA VAL A 567 -23.75 -2.45 22.87
C VAL A 567 -22.85 -2.41 24.11
N ALA A 568 -22.28 -3.54 24.55
CA ALA A 568 -21.33 -3.59 25.66
C ALA A 568 -20.03 -2.82 25.32
N PHE A 569 -19.51 -2.99 24.11
CA PHE A 569 -18.35 -2.24 23.63
C PHE A 569 -18.64 -0.73 23.59
N LEU A 570 -19.76 -0.32 23.01
CA LEU A 570 -20.14 1.09 22.89
C LEU A 570 -20.30 1.75 24.25
N LYS A 571 -21.01 1.12 25.20
CA LYS A 571 -21.13 1.64 26.58
C LYS A 571 -19.75 1.83 27.22
N LYS A 572 -18.91 0.80 27.21
CA LYS A 572 -17.53 0.85 27.76
C LYS A 572 -16.69 1.99 27.17
N LYS A 573 -16.85 2.30 25.87
CA LYS A 573 -16.16 3.42 25.22
C LYS A 573 -16.77 4.78 25.55
N MET A 574 -18.09 4.90 25.53
CA MET A 574 -18.79 6.14 25.91
C MET A 574 -18.52 6.52 27.38
N ASP A 575 -18.49 5.54 28.30
CA ASP A 575 -18.15 5.73 29.72
C ASP A 575 -16.67 6.11 29.92
N LYS A 576 -15.78 5.73 29.00
CA LYS A 576 -14.40 6.24 28.99
C LYS A 576 -14.38 7.69 28.51
N LEU A 577 -15.06 8.01 27.40
CA LEU A 577 -15.06 9.35 26.80
C LEU A 577 -15.79 10.40 27.66
N SER A 578 -16.82 10.03 28.41
CA SER A 578 -17.53 10.95 29.32
C SER A 578 -16.60 11.59 30.36
N ARG A 579 -15.54 10.88 30.77
CA ARG A 579 -14.51 11.36 31.70
C ARG A 579 -13.49 12.33 31.07
N TYR A 580 -13.49 12.50 29.75
CA TYR A 580 -12.55 13.35 29.00
C TYR A 580 -13.26 14.39 28.11
N GLY A 581 -14.44 14.86 28.52
CA GLY A 581 -15.20 15.90 27.79
C GLY A 581 -16.25 15.38 26.82
N GLY A 582 -16.52 14.06 26.80
CA GLY A 582 -17.58 13.45 26.01
C GLY A 582 -17.19 13.11 24.58
N CYS A 583 -18.17 12.63 23.81
CA CYS A 583 -18.02 12.26 22.40
C CYS A 583 -18.78 13.28 21.54
N LYS A 584 -18.07 14.04 20.69
CA LYS A 584 -18.69 15.05 19.81
C LYS A 584 -19.53 14.44 18.70
N GLU A 585 -19.04 13.36 18.11
CA GLU A 585 -19.67 12.65 17.00
C GLU A 585 -19.41 11.15 17.13
N LEU A 586 -20.45 10.33 16.97
CA LEU A 586 -20.34 8.88 16.96
C LEU A 586 -20.64 8.35 15.56
N LYS A 587 -19.60 7.84 14.88
CA LYS A 587 -19.71 7.07 13.64
C LYS A 587 -19.55 5.58 13.92
N LEU A 588 -20.48 4.77 13.41
CA LEU A 588 -20.50 3.32 13.55
C LEU A 588 -20.39 2.67 12.17
N SER A 589 -19.28 2.02 11.90
CA SER A 589 -19.08 1.23 10.68
C SER A 589 -19.11 -0.25 10.98
N PHE A 590 -19.60 -1.04 10.03
CA PHE A 590 -19.67 -2.50 10.11
C PHE A 590 -18.98 -3.12 8.89
N VAL A 591 -18.16 -4.14 9.12
CA VAL A 591 -17.55 -4.97 8.08
C VAL A 591 -17.99 -6.41 8.30
N GLY A 592 -18.62 -7.02 7.31
CA GLY A 592 -18.97 -8.44 7.34
C GLY A 592 -18.24 -9.22 6.26
N HIS A 593 -17.71 -10.38 6.62
CA HIS A 593 -17.31 -11.40 5.64
C HIS A 593 -18.38 -12.49 5.58
N SER A 594 -18.71 -13.01 4.40
CA SER A 594 -19.56 -14.20 4.24
C SER A 594 -20.86 -14.07 5.06
N ILE A 595 -21.25 -15.11 5.80
CA ILE A 595 -22.43 -15.12 6.70
C ILE A 595 -22.41 -14.04 7.80
N GLY A 596 -21.26 -13.45 8.13
CA GLY A 596 -21.14 -12.34 9.07
C GLY A 596 -21.96 -11.13 8.64
N ASN A 597 -22.17 -10.93 7.34
CA ASN A 597 -23.08 -9.93 6.78
C ASN A 597 -24.55 -10.15 7.16
N VAL A 598 -24.98 -11.42 7.23
CA VAL A 598 -26.33 -11.79 7.67
C VAL A 598 -26.44 -11.53 9.17
N ILE A 599 -25.44 -11.95 9.95
CA ILE A 599 -25.38 -11.73 11.41
C ILE A 599 -25.43 -10.24 11.75
N ILE A 600 -24.71 -9.37 11.02
CA ILE A 600 -24.78 -7.91 11.16
C ILE A 600 -26.19 -7.40 10.91
N ARG A 601 -26.82 -7.76 9.78
CA ARG A 601 -28.21 -7.35 9.49
C ARG A 601 -29.18 -7.86 10.55
N SER A 602 -29.00 -9.07 11.06
CA SER A 602 -29.77 -9.64 12.16
C SER A 602 -29.60 -8.85 13.45
N ALA A 603 -28.37 -8.43 13.80
CA ALA A 603 -28.09 -7.61 14.97
C ALA A 603 -28.72 -6.21 14.86
N LEU A 604 -28.66 -5.58 13.68
CA LEU A 604 -29.25 -4.27 13.44
C LEU A 604 -30.78 -4.25 13.56
N ALA A 605 -31.44 -5.41 13.45
CA ALA A 605 -32.86 -5.56 13.72
C ALA A 605 -33.21 -5.65 15.23
N GLU A 606 -32.23 -5.93 16.11
CA GLU A 606 -32.49 -6.14 17.53
C GLU A 606 -32.80 -4.82 18.26
N PRO A 607 -33.78 -4.81 19.20
CA PRO A 607 -34.14 -3.61 19.97
C PRO A 607 -32.97 -2.94 20.69
N ALA A 608 -31.95 -3.71 21.08
CA ALA A 608 -30.76 -3.22 21.78
C ALA A 608 -29.92 -2.22 20.96
N LEU A 609 -29.92 -2.32 19.63
CA LEU A 609 -29.16 -1.43 18.74
C LEU A 609 -29.96 -0.23 18.23
N GLN A 610 -31.28 -0.18 18.44
CA GLN A 610 -32.16 0.93 18.01
C GLN A 610 -31.64 2.34 18.37
N PRO A 611 -31.12 2.62 19.59
CA PRO A 611 -30.61 3.95 19.94
C PRO A 611 -29.42 4.42 19.10
N TYR A 612 -28.70 3.48 18.47
CA TYR A 612 -27.46 3.68 17.76
C TYR A 612 -27.62 3.66 16.23
N LEU A 613 -28.79 3.30 15.70
CA LEU A 613 -28.99 3.18 14.24
C LEU A 613 -28.79 4.50 13.49
N LYS A 614 -29.09 5.64 14.11
CA LYS A 614 -28.83 6.98 13.57
C LYS A 614 -27.34 7.35 13.43
N ASN A 615 -26.44 6.53 14.00
CA ASN A 615 -25.00 6.74 14.00
C ASN A 615 -24.28 5.82 12.98
N LEU A 616 -25.04 5.09 12.16
CA LEU A 616 -24.49 4.19 11.14
C LEU A 616 -23.87 4.97 9.99
N TYR A 617 -22.58 4.70 9.74
CA TYR A 617 -21.78 5.43 8.77
C TYR A 617 -21.52 4.59 7.54
N THR A 618 -20.70 3.54 7.67
CA THR A 618 -20.25 2.72 6.53
C THR A 618 -20.49 1.24 6.76
N TYR A 619 -21.17 0.59 5.82
CA TYR A 619 -21.30 -0.85 5.75
C TYR A 619 -20.46 -1.41 4.61
N MET A 620 -19.49 -2.26 4.93
CA MET A 620 -18.63 -2.95 3.96
C MET A 620 -18.93 -4.45 4.00
N SER A 621 -19.60 -4.96 2.97
CA SER A 621 -20.02 -6.36 2.88
C SER A 621 -19.13 -7.11 1.91
N ILE A 622 -18.25 -7.97 2.43
CA ILE A 622 -17.36 -8.83 1.65
C ILE A 622 -18.01 -10.20 1.47
N SER A 623 -18.35 -10.57 0.23
CA SER A 623 -19.05 -11.80 -0.14
C SER A 623 -20.28 -12.09 0.74
N GLY A 624 -21.15 -11.10 0.98
CA GLY A 624 -22.32 -11.26 1.86
C GLY A 624 -23.52 -11.93 1.18
N PRO A 625 -24.05 -13.07 1.65
CA PRO A 625 -25.16 -13.77 0.98
C PRO A 625 -26.53 -13.12 1.28
N HIS A 626 -26.73 -11.85 0.90
CA HIS A 626 -27.88 -11.01 1.29
C HIS A 626 -29.25 -11.54 0.87
N LEU A 627 -29.30 -12.35 -0.17
CA LEU A 627 -30.49 -12.99 -0.74
C LEU A 627 -30.44 -14.52 -0.58
N GLY A 628 -29.63 -15.02 0.36
CA GLY A 628 -29.38 -16.44 0.58
C GLY A 628 -28.69 -17.12 -0.60
N TYR A 629 -28.84 -18.43 -0.69
CA TYR A 629 -28.18 -19.32 -1.65
C TYR A 629 -29.07 -19.78 -2.82
N TRP A 630 -30.24 -19.18 -3.01
CA TRP A 630 -31.06 -19.44 -4.19
C TRP A 630 -30.37 -18.98 -5.48
N TYR A 631 -30.57 -19.77 -6.54
CA TYR A 631 -29.98 -19.60 -7.87
C TYR A 631 -28.43 -19.68 -7.90
N SER A 632 -27.82 -20.31 -6.88
CA SER A 632 -26.41 -20.71 -6.92
C SER A 632 -26.12 -21.61 -8.13
N SER A 633 -25.16 -21.20 -8.97
CA SER A 633 -24.72 -21.93 -10.16
C SER A 633 -23.71 -23.05 -9.87
N ASN A 634 -23.07 -23.06 -8.71
CA ASN A 634 -22.02 -24.04 -8.38
C ASN A 634 -22.62 -25.38 -7.93
N SER A 635 -22.62 -26.37 -8.84
CA SER A 635 -23.16 -27.71 -8.61
C SER A 635 -22.41 -28.52 -7.54
N LEU A 636 -21.09 -28.33 -7.40
CA LEU A 636 -20.28 -28.96 -6.35
C LEU A 636 -20.67 -28.43 -4.97
N PHE A 637 -20.69 -27.11 -4.83
CA PHE A 637 -21.10 -26.45 -3.58
C PHE A 637 -22.53 -26.82 -3.20
N ASN A 638 -23.47 -26.77 -4.14
CA ASN A 638 -24.86 -27.17 -3.92
C ASN A 638 -24.98 -28.64 -3.45
N SER A 639 -24.11 -29.54 -3.93
CA SER A 639 -24.05 -30.94 -3.52
C SER A 639 -23.48 -31.13 -2.11
N GLY A 640 -22.45 -30.36 -1.73
CA GLY A 640 -21.91 -30.32 -0.37
C GLY A 640 -22.94 -29.74 0.62
N LEU A 641 -23.59 -28.65 0.25
CA LEU A 641 -24.66 -28.00 1.01
C LEU A 641 -25.85 -28.92 1.28
N TRP A 642 -26.26 -29.74 0.30
CA TRP A 642 -27.27 -30.78 0.49
C TRP A 642 -26.86 -31.86 1.50
N LEU A 643 -25.57 -32.18 1.58
CA LEU A 643 -25.03 -33.11 2.59
C LEU A 643 -25.04 -32.46 3.98
N LEU A 644 -24.62 -31.19 4.08
CA LEU A 644 -24.60 -30.43 5.34
C LEU A 644 -26.00 -30.23 5.94
N LYS A 645 -27.03 -30.01 5.11
CA LYS A 645 -28.45 -30.01 5.54
C LYS A 645 -28.91 -31.29 6.26
N LYS A 646 -28.21 -32.42 6.08
CA LYS A 646 -28.56 -33.67 6.77
C LYS A 646 -27.91 -33.81 8.15
N LEU A 647 -27.01 -32.90 8.50
CA LEU A 647 -26.38 -32.87 9.82
C LEU A 647 -27.29 -32.13 10.80
N LYS A 648 -27.55 -32.75 11.96
CA LYS A 648 -28.30 -32.09 13.05
C LYS A 648 -27.46 -30.92 13.59
N GLY A 649 -28.05 -29.73 13.69
CA GLY A 649 -27.42 -28.55 14.29
C GLY A 649 -26.97 -27.45 13.31
N ALA A 650 -27.29 -27.56 12.02
CA ALA A 650 -26.95 -26.58 10.99
C ALA A 650 -28.15 -25.66 10.61
N GLN A 651 -28.72 -24.95 11.59
CA GLN A 651 -29.92 -24.13 11.37
C GLN A 651 -29.69 -22.97 10.39
N CYS A 652 -28.51 -22.32 10.45
CA CYS A 652 -28.13 -21.28 9.49
C CYS A 652 -28.14 -21.79 8.03
N ILE A 653 -27.79 -23.06 7.79
CA ILE A 653 -27.81 -23.67 6.45
C ILE A 653 -29.24 -23.84 5.94
N HIS A 654 -30.18 -24.20 6.81
CA HIS A 654 -31.61 -24.23 6.45
C HIS A 654 -32.12 -22.84 6.09
N GLN A 655 -31.76 -21.81 6.86
CA GLN A 655 -32.14 -20.41 6.61
C GLN A 655 -31.51 -19.87 5.32
N LEU A 656 -30.20 -20.05 5.10
CA LEU A 656 -29.48 -19.67 3.87
C LEU A 656 -30.11 -20.26 2.61
N THR A 657 -30.77 -21.42 2.74
CA THR A 657 -31.30 -22.18 1.61
C THR A 657 -32.83 -22.23 1.57
N PHE A 658 -33.50 -21.39 2.36
CA PHE A 658 -34.96 -21.27 2.39
C PHE A 658 -35.64 -22.63 2.62
N SER A 659 -35.07 -23.41 3.52
CA SER A 659 -35.50 -24.75 3.94
C SER A 659 -35.84 -24.79 5.44
N ASP A 660 -36.07 -23.61 6.01
CA ASP A 660 -36.48 -23.33 7.39
C ASP A 660 -38.01 -23.20 7.55
N ASP A 661 -38.72 -22.89 6.46
CA ASP A 661 -40.19 -22.89 6.39
C ASP A 661 -40.67 -23.52 5.07
N GLN A 662 -41.91 -23.99 5.00
CA GLN A 662 -42.52 -24.48 3.76
C GLN A 662 -43.02 -23.34 2.87
N ASP A 663 -43.39 -22.20 3.45
CA ASP A 663 -43.72 -21.00 2.69
C ASP A 663 -42.48 -20.11 2.55
N PRO A 664 -41.98 -19.87 1.31
CA PRO A 664 -41.00 -18.83 1.00
C PRO A 664 -41.19 -17.49 1.73
N GLN A 665 -42.43 -17.02 1.91
CA GLN A 665 -42.75 -15.74 2.56
C GLN A 665 -42.69 -15.80 4.10
N ASN A 666 -42.51 -16.97 4.70
CA ASN A 666 -42.28 -17.14 6.13
C ASN A 666 -40.82 -17.45 6.49
N THR A 667 -39.96 -17.70 5.50
CA THR A 667 -38.52 -17.92 5.72
C THR A 667 -37.83 -16.73 6.40
N TYR A 668 -36.74 -17.03 7.10
CA TYR A 668 -35.95 -16.03 7.83
C TYR A 668 -35.43 -14.91 6.92
N PHE A 669 -34.88 -15.26 5.75
CA PHE A 669 -34.32 -14.28 4.81
C PHE A 669 -35.39 -13.34 4.26
N TYR A 670 -36.59 -13.84 3.95
CA TYR A 670 -37.68 -12.99 3.49
C TYR A 670 -38.10 -11.96 4.55
N LYS A 671 -38.20 -12.40 5.82
CA LYS A 671 -38.47 -11.53 6.96
C LYS A 671 -37.34 -10.51 7.15
N LEU A 672 -36.08 -10.93 7.10
CA LEU A 672 -34.90 -10.06 7.25
C LEU A 672 -34.82 -8.98 6.17
N CYS A 673 -35.16 -9.31 4.92
CA CYS A 673 -35.19 -8.34 3.82
C CYS A 673 -36.26 -7.25 3.97
N LYS A 674 -37.32 -7.49 4.76
CA LYS A 674 -38.33 -6.46 5.10
C LYS A 674 -37.91 -5.54 6.25
N LEU A 675 -36.85 -5.88 6.99
CA LEU A 675 -36.36 -5.08 8.11
C LEU A 675 -35.36 -4.02 7.63
N LYS A 676 -35.49 -2.80 8.18
CA LYS A 676 -34.68 -1.60 7.87
C LYS A 676 -33.22 -1.74 8.36
N THR A 677 -32.48 -2.64 7.72
CA THR A 677 -31.11 -3.04 8.08
C THR A 677 -30.05 -2.36 7.22
N LEU A 678 -30.45 -1.78 6.07
CA LEU A 678 -29.57 -1.05 5.15
C LEU A 678 -29.91 0.45 5.03
N GLU A 679 -31.10 0.86 5.50
CA GLU A 679 -31.63 2.22 5.30
C GLU A 679 -30.77 3.33 5.93
N ASN A 680 -30.22 3.10 7.11
CA ASN A 680 -29.59 4.13 7.93
C ASN A 680 -28.08 4.35 7.64
N PHE A 681 -27.46 3.54 6.77
CA PHE A 681 -26.05 3.73 6.41
C PHE A 681 -25.88 4.84 5.37
N GLN A 682 -24.96 5.77 5.63
CA GLN A 682 -24.54 6.78 4.65
C GLN A 682 -23.78 6.15 3.47
N ASN A 683 -22.91 5.18 3.75
CA ASN A 683 -22.08 4.49 2.76
C ASN A 683 -22.34 2.98 2.80
N ILE A 684 -22.65 2.38 1.64
CA ILE A 684 -22.81 0.93 1.49
C ILE A 684 -21.89 0.45 0.38
N ILE A 685 -20.97 -0.44 0.71
CA ILE A 685 -19.96 -1.00 -0.18
C ILE A 685 -20.15 -2.51 -0.21
N LEU A 686 -20.53 -3.06 -1.36
CA LEU A 686 -20.67 -4.50 -1.58
C LEU A 686 -19.45 -4.99 -2.37
N LEU A 687 -18.62 -5.83 -1.76
CA LEU A 687 -17.52 -6.51 -2.43
C LEU A 687 -17.95 -7.93 -2.79
N SER A 688 -17.72 -8.28 -4.04
CA SER A 688 -17.99 -9.58 -4.64
C SER A 688 -16.78 -10.05 -5.42
N SER A 689 -16.67 -11.35 -5.68
CA SER A 689 -15.79 -11.86 -6.72
C SER A 689 -16.57 -12.72 -7.70
N PRO A 690 -16.44 -12.51 -9.03
CA PRO A 690 -16.92 -13.46 -10.03
C PRO A 690 -16.35 -14.88 -9.87
N GLN A 691 -15.26 -15.01 -9.11
CA GLN A 691 -14.54 -16.26 -8.82
C GLN A 691 -14.98 -16.92 -7.50
N ASP A 692 -15.88 -16.31 -6.72
CA ASP A 692 -16.41 -16.89 -5.48
C ASP A 692 -17.51 -17.91 -5.83
N GLY A 693 -17.23 -19.18 -5.53
CA GLY A 693 -18.16 -20.30 -5.72
C GLY A 693 -18.90 -20.72 -4.45
N TYR A 694 -18.64 -20.09 -3.30
CA TYR A 694 -19.33 -20.33 -2.02
C TYR A 694 -20.57 -19.44 -1.88
N VAL A 695 -20.41 -18.14 -2.13
CA VAL A 695 -21.51 -17.18 -2.03
C VAL A 695 -21.99 -16.81 -3.44
N PRO A 696 -23.28 -17.00 -3.78
CA PRO A 696 -23.76 -16.68 -5.12
C PRO A 696 -23.55 -15.20 -5.43
N TYR A 697 -22.89 -14.95 -6.55
CA TYR A 697 -22.46 -13.63 -7.02
C TYR A 697 -23.55 -12.55 -6.97
N HIS A 698 -24.77 -12.86 -7.42
CA HIS A 698 -25.92 -11.95 -7.37
C HIS A 698 -26.42 -11.65 -5.95
N SER A 699 -26.19 -12.58 -5.02
CA SER A 699 -26.52 -12.44 -3.58
C SER A 699 -25.53 -11.49 -2.91
N ALA A 700 -24.23 -11.64 -3.20
CA ALA A 700 -23.17 -10.70 -2.77
C ALA A 700 -23.43 -9.27 -3.25
N ARG A 701 -23.93 -9.11 -4.47
CA ARG A 701 -24.15 -7.81 -5.12
C ARG A 701 -25.51 -7.17 -4.88
N ILE A 702 -26.46 -7.88 -4.26
CA ILE A 702 -27.88 -7.47 -4.18
C ILE A 702 -28.37 -7.10 -5.60
N GLU A 703 -28.41 -8.12 -6.47
CA GLU A 703 -28.67 -7.98 -7.91
C GLU A 703 -29.57 -9.11 -8.44
N LEU A 704 -30.26 -8.87 -9.56
CA LEU A 704 -31.07 -9.88 -10.24
C LEU A 704 -30.19 -10.73 -11.17
N CYS A 705 -30.22 -12.06 -11.02
CA CYS A 705 -29.52 -12.97 -11.94
C CYS A 705 -30.44 -13.46 -13.09
N PRO A 706 -29.88 -13.88 -14.24
CA PRO A 706 -30.68 -14.37 -15.38
C PRO A 706 -31.60 -15.56 -15.05
N ALA A 707 -31.16 -16.43 -14.13
CA ALA A 707 -31.95 -17.57 -13.66
C ALA A 707 -33.15 -17.17 -12.77
N ALA A 708 -33.10 -15.99 -12.13
CA ALA A 708 -34.22 -15.44 -11.36
C ALA A 708 -35.13 -14.55 -12.22
N SER A 709 -34.58 -13.82 -13.20
CA SER A 709 -35.38 -12.97 -14.10
C SER A 709 -36.28 -13.77 -15.04
N SER A 710 -35.90 -15.02 -15.36
CA SER A 710 -36.69 -15.98 -16.15
C SER A 710 -37.61 -16.88 -15.31
N ASP A 711 -37.49 -16.86 -13.98
CA ASP A 711 -38.31 -17.70 -13.08
C ASP A 711 -39.64 -17.00 -12.77
N THR A 712 -40.73 -17.50 -13.37
CA THR A 712 -42.10 -17.01 -13.15
C THR A 712 -42.80 -17.65 -11.94
N SER A 713 -42.17 -18.60 -11.25
CA SER A 713 -42.76 -19.29 -10.11
C SER A 713 -42.84 -18.41 -8.84
N LYS A 714 -43.55 -18.90 -7.80
CA LYS A 714 -43.57 -18.28 -6.47
C LYS A 714 -42.15 -18.04 -5.92
N LYS A 715 -41.16 -18.87 -6.28
CA LYS A 715 -39.76 -18.68 -5.88
C LYS A 715 -39.14 -17.43 -6.52
N GLY A 716 -39.32 -17.26 -7.83
CA GLY A 716 -38.84 -16.07 -8.56
C GLY A 716 -39.53 -14.77 -8.11
N GLN A 717 -40.84 -14.84 -7.85
CA GLN A 717 -41.60 -13.74 -7.23
C GLN A 717 -41.00 -13.32 -5.88
N VAL A 718 -40.85 -14.27 -4.96
CA VAL A 718 -40.35 -14.01 -3.59
C VAL A 718 -38.89 -13.56 -3.59
N PHE A 719 -38.05 -14.11 -4.47
CA PHE A 719 -36.68 -13.62 -4.67
C PHE A 719 -36.66 -12.15 -5.14
N THR A 720 -37.51 -11.81 -6.12
CA THR A 720 -37.62 -10.45 -6.65
C THR A 720 -38.18 -9.47 -5.61
N GLU A 721 -39.11 -9.89 -4.75
CA GLU A 721 -39.56 -9.12 -3.59
C GLU A 721 -38.42 -8.83 -2.61
N MET A 722 -37.62 -9.84 -2.22
CA MET A 722 -36.49 -9.65 -1.30
C MET A 722 -35.43 -8.71 -1.87
N LEU A 723 -35.10 -8.86 -3.15
CA LEU A 723 -34.17 -8.00 -3.87
C LEU A 723 -34.65 -6.54 -3.88
N ASN A 724 -35.90 -6.30 -4.28
CA ASN A 724 -36.49 -4.97 -4.28
C ASN A 724 -36.52 -4.36 -2.88
N ASN A 725 -36.92 -5.11 -1.83
CA ASN A 725 -36.92 -4.61 -0.45
C ASN A 725 -35.52 -4.18 0.04
N CYS A 726 -34.44 -4.83 -0.42
CA CYS A 726 -33.07 -4.42 -0.11
C CYS A 726 -32.66 -3.16 -0.88
N LEU A 727 -33.00 -3.10 -2.18
CA LEU A 727 -32.71 -1.95 -3.05
C LEU A 727 -33.47 -0.68 -2.63
N ASP A 728 -34.72 -0.81 -2.19
CA ASP A 728 -35.54 0.30 -1.71
C ASP A 728 -34.94 0.91 -0.42
N GLN A 729 -34.36 0.10 0.47
CA GLN A 729 -33.63 0.59 1.65
C GLN A 729 -32.32 1.32 1.27
N ILE A 730 -31.52 0.73 0.38
CA ILE A 730 -30.29 1.34 -0.13
C ILE A 730 -30.59 2.70 -0.79
N ARG A 731 -31.75 2.82 -1.44
CA ARG A 731 -32.19 4.04 -2.13
C ARG A 731 -33.12 4.96 -1.36
N THR A 732 -33.42 4.65 -0.10
CA THR A 732 -34.33 5.49 0.69
C THR A 732 -33.79 6.93 0.76
N PRO A 733 -34.60 7.94 0.40
CA PRO A 733 -34.16 9.34 0.40
C PRO A 733 -33.70 9.81 1.78
N SER A 734 -32.60 10.56 1.81
CA SER A 734 -32.01 11.17 2.99
C SER A 734 -31.74 12.66 2.75
N SER A 735 -31.57 13.42 3.84
CA SER A 735 -31.06 14.81 3.77
C SER A 735 -29.61 14.87 3.28
N ASP A 736 -28.85 13.82 3.56
CA ASP A 736 -27.42 13.75 3.35
C ASP A 736 -27.10 12.90 2.11
N THR A 737 -25.98 13.21 1.43
CA THR A 737 -25.53 12.44 0.26
C THR A 737 -25.15 11.01 0.66
N ARG A 738 -25.79 10.01 0.03
CA ARG A 738 -25.47 8.58 0.26
C ARG A 738 -24.61 8.01 -0.85
N THR A 739 -23.67 7.15 -0.49
CA THR A 739 -22.81 6.42 -1.45
C THR A 739 -23.21 4.95 -1.47
N PHE A 740 -23.61 4.45 -2.65
CA PHE A 740 -23.72 3.02 -2.90
C PHE A 740 -22.65 2.59 -3.90
N MET A 741 -21.88 1.56 -3.57
CA MET A 741 -20.78 1.08 -4.40
C MET A 741 -20.80 -0.45 -4.45
N ARG A 742 -20.72 -1.02 -5.66
CA ARG A 742 -20.37 -2.42 -5.85
C ARG A 742 -18.94 -2.53 -6.38
N CYS A 743 -18.18 -3.47 -5.85
CA CYS A 743 -16.80 -3.73 -6.20
C CYS A 743 -16.63 -5.21 -6.53
N ASP A 744 -16.35 -5.54 -7.80
CA ASP A 744 -15.90 -6.89 -8.15
C ASP A 744 -14.38 -6.96 -8.02
N VAL A 745 -13.89 -7.84 -7.17
CA VAL A 745 -12.46 -8.11 -7.03
C VAL A 745 -12.12 -9.38 -7.82
N ASN A 746 -11.25 -9.23 -8.81
CA ASN A 746 -10.71 -10.35 -9.57
C ASN A 746 -9.26 -10.61 -9.12
N PHE A 747 -9.07 -11.74 -8.45
CA PHE A 747 -7.78 -12.17 -7.92
C PHE A 747 -7.00 -12.98 -8.96
N ASP A 748 -5.67 -13.04 -8.81
CA ASP A 748 -4.86 -14.00 -9.55
C ASP A 748 -5.13 -15.42 -9.02
N GLN A 749 -5.36 -16.36 -9.93
CA GLN A 749 -5.57 -17.77 -9.63
C GLN A 749 -4.47 -18.66 -10.25
N SER A 750 -3.47 -18.07 -10.92
CA SER A 750 -2.41 -18.78 -11.63
C SER A 750 -1.58 -19.70 -10.70
N ASN A 751 -1.27 -19.22 -9.49
CA ASN A 751 -0.51 -19.96 -8.49
C ASN A 751 -1.35 -20.97 -7.70
N GLN A 752 -2.68 -20.94 -7.81
CA GLN A 752 -3.58 -21.87 -7.12
C GLN A 752 -3.73 -23.21 -7.88
N GLY A 753 -2.61 -23.82 -8.25
CA GLY A 753 -2.57 -25.03 -9.08
C GLY A 753 -3.37 -26.19 -8.47
N ARG A 754 -4.47 -26.59 -9.14
CA ARG A 754 -5.36 -27.73 -8.81
C ARG A 754 -5.63 -27.94 -7.31
N SER A 755 -5.74 -26.85 -6.53
CA SER A 755 -6.01 -26.97 -5.10
C SER A 755 -7.46 -27.40 -4.85
N LEU A 756 -7.72 -28.09 -3.73
CA LEU A 756 -9.09 -28.44 -3.34
C LEU A 756 -9.95 -27.16 -3.21
N ASN A 757 -9.40 -26.08 -2.65
CA ASN A 757 -10.09 -24.79 -2.54
C ASN A 757 -10.50 -24.23 -3.91
N THR A 758 -9.65 -24.35 -4.93
CA THR A 758 -9.96 -23.95 -6.31
C THR A 758 -11.03 -24.85 -6.94
N MET A 759 -10.96 -26.17 -6.70
CA MET A 759 -11.96 -27.12 -7.21
C MET A 759 -13.35 -26.95 -6.58
N ILE A 760 -13.44 -26.58 -5.30
CA ILE A 760 -14.72 -26.32 -4.62
C ILE A 760 -15.28 -24.92 -4.96
N GLY A 761 -14.43 -24.01 -5.47
CA GLY A 761 -14.77 -22.60 -5.67
C GLY A 761 -14.59 -21.72 -4.43
N ARG A 762 -13.88 -22.23 -3.42
CA ARG A 762 -13.56 -21.54 -2.16
C ARG A 762 -12.42 -20.53 -2.28
N ALA A 763 -11.59 -20.68 -3.31
CA ALA A 763 -10.41 -19.87 -3.62
C ALA A 763 -10.58 -18.37 -3.34
N ALA A 764 -11.40 -17.68 -4.14
CA ALA A 764 -11.59 -16.23 -4.01
C ALA A 764 -12.30 -15.82 -2.71
N HIS A 765 -13.07 -16.73 -2.10
CA HIS A 765 -13.72 -16.51 -0.81
C HIS A 765 -12.70 -16.41 0.34
N ILE A 766 -11.63 -17.23 0.30
CA ILE A 766 -10.51 -17.13 1.25
C ILE A 766 -9.60 -15.95 0.91
N GLU A 767 -9.37 -15.68 -0.38
CA GLU A 767 -8.45 -14.64 -0.85
C GLU A 767 -8.81 -13.23 -0.32
N PHE A 768 -10.10 -12.97 -0.07
CA PHE A 768 -10.59 -11.78 0.63
C PHE A 768 -10.07 -11.60 2.07
N LEU A 769 -9.61 -12.68 2.72
CA LEU A 769 -9.06 -12.69 4.07
C LEU A 769 -7.53 -12.75 4.10
N GLU A 770 -6.91 -13.29 3.05
CA GLU A 770 -5.45 -13.49 2.96
C GLU A 770 -4.71 -12.35 2.24
N THR A 771 -5.36 -11.66 1.29
CA THR A 771 -4.78 -10.57 0.50
C THR A 771 -5.37 -9.21 0.91
N ASP A 772 -4.53 -8.23 1.28
CA ASP A 772 -4.97 -6.89 1.70
C ASP A 772 -4.99 -5.84 0.58
N LEU A 773 -4.47 -6.16 -0.62
CA LEU A 773 -4.34 -5.24 -1.75
C LEU A 773 -5.68 -4.67 -2.23
N TYR A 774 -6.75 -5.47 -2.28
CA TYR A 774 -8.08 -4.95 -2.65
C TYR A 774 -8.60 -3.93 -1.62
N ALA A 775 -8.31 -4.14 -0.33
CA ALA A 775 -8.69 -3.25 0.75
C ALA A 775 -7.86 -1.96 0.69
N LYS A 776 -6.55 -2.05 0.44
CA LYS A 776 -5.69 -0.88 0.14
C LYS A 776 -6.29 -0.03 -0.99
N PHE A 777 -6.58 -0.64 -2.14
CA PHE A 777 -7.08 0.08 -3.31
C PHE A 777 -8.42 0.77 -3.06
N ILE A 778 -9.37 0.10 -2.40
CA ILE A 778 -10.68 0.69 -2.11
C ILE A 778 -10.56 1.78 -1.03
N MET A 779 -9.94 1.47 0.10
CA MET A 779 -9.98 2.35 1.28
C MET A 779 -9.16 3.65 1.05
N TRP A 780 -8.04 3.58 0.33
CA TRP A 780 -7.23 4.77 0.02
C TRP A 780 -7.67 5.53 -1.24
N SER A 781 -8.45 4.92 -2.14
CA SER A 781 -9.10 5.67 -3.22
C SER A 781 -10.26 6.52 -2.70
N PHE A 782 -10.97 6.03 -1.67
CA PHE A 782 -12.15 6.67 -1.08
C PHE A 782 -12.04 6.85 0.45
N PRO A 783 -10.99 7.52 0.97
CA PRO A 783 -10.73 7.61 2.43
C PRO A 783 -11.89 8.25 3.20
N ASP A 784 -12.64 9.14 2.55
CA ASP A 784 -13.82 9.81 3.12
C ASP A 784 -14.97 8.83 3.43
N LEU A 785 -14.99 7.63 2.85
CA LEU A 785 -15.96 6.58 3.20
C LEU A 785 -15.56 5.82 4.47
N PHE A 786 -14.35 6.03 5.00
CA PHE A 786 -13.79 5.24 6.11
C PHE A 786 -13.45 6.07 7.36
N ARG A 787 -13.34 7.41 7.25
CA ARG A 787 -13.06 8.33 8.36
C ARG A 787 -14.34 8.72 9.12
#